data_AF-A0A3D3KKJ9-F1
#
_entry.id   AF-A0A3D3KKJ9-F1
#
_cell.length_a   1.000
_cell.length_b   1.000
_cell.length_c   1.000
_cell.angle_alpha   90.00
_cell.angle_beta   90.00
_cell.angle_gamma   90.00
#
_symmetry.space_group_name_H-M   'P 1'
#
loop_
_entity.id
_entity.type
_entity.pdbx_description
1 polymer ?
#
loop_
_entity_poly.entity_id
_entity_poly.type
_entity_poly.pdbx_seq_one_letter_code
_entity_poly.pdbx_strand_id
1 'polypeptide(L)'
;MHEMSSFAKTIMEQKYSHKKSDGSLETWDEIARRVAENVMGAVNAPKELIDAIRKVITEKKFIPGGRYLYASGRPYHQVCNCLLLSAEDSREGWAELLRKASMALMTGAGIGVNYSKVRPEGDLIMKTGGIATGPLALIQMVNEVSRGVIQGGSRRSAVLAILSWKHQDIYKYITIKNWPDHIRELKGKDVNFPATMDGTNISVQLDDEFFEAFHNTSHTLHPHASSVYWAVIGQMLQTGEPGFTVDVGVNHGETLRNAPVSADTHVLTLNGYVAVRTIVDIPVVIWTGKRWAGSVMFERTMRDASIVRVSLSNGKFIKCEPSHEFLIEFRRNDCVGGECIGIDRIKAGSLRPGDICHTGITDAGIECGGKMVVVDSVEFLHEKEDVYCCNVGAEEHSFMAEGVIISNCGEITSAESDDICNLGSVNMARISSLEEMRTVVALGTAFLLAGSVYSDVPYEEVRKVRDKNRRLGLGLMGLHEWLLIRGKAYGPDEELERYLEIYAGNKEIAAGYADAWGLSRPVKTRAIAPTGCQAGDTLIVTENGILTLNELGRAGGEQWQSLNVKVSQENGAKTASRFYVNGLAKTKKIQLSSGIILEATLNHRYRKLHANDYVWASVGSLDPGDKLVVSLGGYNKSAEPPLLPVRKIHPNEDIAGFPAQMNPNLARFLGIYYADGSIHKKGIRIACNAKEEGYKEVGRLGTELFSVEPTYDDNGRNCMSICFNSSQLLRWLYLNGLDKSCSVDMEMPMVIRCSSKDSINAFLDGYHFADGSHTGEVRYIDTVSGKFARQLIAIIRALGFDASIGRNRSGYGSEMYRVRWVLTKRKDETLNDTISLKRLGLFNCTVDTVVSIEGSEAYTFDIEVPENGTYIANGVVSHNTTGIVAETTTGIEPIFCAAYKRRYRKGSTLVEYQYVLDPTAKRLVESGISPDVIEDAYILSENVERRVAFQAWIQKYVDHGVSSCLAVGHSMIQTDKGLFEIEELASHAEIKQFAPPGFDLCSVNKGGEMASVSAVYNNGEAEVLSIECGGGYEIRCTPNHKVAVLGKDYELSWVEAKNVVVGDCMVGRKGLNLFPPFTTDKKKLSLMVGSEFCYSKKTSSKNLKIPERMSPRLARLLGYLCSDGHVGVNGIGMTQQENNALFHFKEIVEDLFGVAVAINEDKRSKGLYLAVVNSRELRDFMLWLGITGHDNIKVPLCIRKSGRNCVLEFIRGVTLDGYVSDGSICVASSVSKKYLQQLQMMLLNIGIKAGV
;
A
#
# COMPACT_ATOMS: atom_id res chain seq x y z
N MET A 1 -37.14 20.81 7.10
CA MET A 1 -36.22 19.92 7.87
C MET A 1 -35.99 18.67 7.04
N HIS A 2 -34.76 18.16 6.93
CA HIS A 2 -34.51 16.89 6.23
C HIS A 2 -34.89 15.72 7.13
N GLU A 3 -35.75 14.84 6.63
CA GLU A 3 -36.11 13.60 7.31
C GLU A 3 -34.88 12.68 7.43
N MET A 4 -34.84 11.86 8.49
CA MET A 4 -33.74 10.93 8.76
C MET A 4 -33.98 9.62 8.00
N SER A 5 -32.97 9.05 7.34
CA SER A 5 -33.12 7.78 6.64
C SER A 5 -33.58 6.67 7.59
N SER A 6 -34.32 5.70 7.07
CA SER A 6 -34.80 4.53 7.82
C SER A 6 -33.67 3.80 8.55
N PHE A 7 -32.46 3.80 7.99
CA PHE A 7 -31.30 3.19 8.60
C PHE A 7 -30.70 4.03 9.74
N ALA A 8 -30.47 5.34 9.55
CA ALA A 8 -30.01 6.20 10.64
C ALA A 8 -31.02 6.22 11.80
N LYS A 9 -32.32 6.24 11.49
CA LYS A 9 -33.44 6.11 12.44
C LYS A 9 -33.38 4.79 13.21
N THR A 10 -33.14 3.67 12.53
CA THR A 10 -32.97 2.36 13.19
C THR A 10 -31.83 2.37 14.22
N ILE A 11 -30.69 3.03 13.92
CA ILE A 11 -29.56 3.13 14.86
C ILE A 11 -29.87 4.09 16.02
N MET A 12 -30.58 5.20 15.77
CA MET A 12 -31.08 6.11 16.81
C MET A 12 -31.99 5.36 17.81
N GLU A 13 -33.01 4.67 17.31
CA GLU A 13 -33.98 3.91 18.11
C GLU A 13 -33.34 2.77 18.90
N GLN A 14 -32.31 2.10 18.35
CA GLN A 14 -31.60 1.00 19.01
C GLN A 14 -30.57 1.45 20.06
N LYS A 15 -30.06 2.69 20.01
CA LYS A 15 -28.88 3.09 20.80
C LYS A 15 -29.00 4.40 21.58
N TYR A 16 -29.85 5.34 21.16
CA TYR A 16 -29.85 6.70 21.70
C TYR A 16 -31.22 7.17 22.22
N SER A 17 -32.32 6.70 21.62
CA SER A 17 -33.66 6.97 22.13
C SER A 17 -33.89 6.35 23.50
N HIS A 18 -34.31 7.15 24.48
CA HIS A 18 -34.85 6.64 25.74
C HIS A 18 -36.32 6.21 25.54
N LYS A 19 -36.86 5.47 26.51
CA LYS A 19 -38.31 5.14 26.56
C LYS A 19 -39.05 6.20 27.35
N LYS A 20 -40.13 6.72 26.79
CA LYS A 20 -41.10 7.59 27.46
C LYS A 20 -42.01 6.79 28.40
N SER A 21 -42.74 7.49 29.25
CA SER A 21 -43.68 6.90 30.23
C SER A 21 -44.85 6.15 29.60
N ASP A 22 -45.19 6.44 28.35
CA ASP A 22 -46.16 5.71 27.52
C ASP A 22 -45.58 4.45 26.85
N GLY A 23 -44.29 4.17 27.04
CA GLY A 23 -43.56 3.05 26.41
C GLY A 23 -43.02 3.34 25.01
N SER A 24 -43.32 4.49 24.41
CA SER A 24 -42.79 4.91 23.11
C SER A 24 -41.33 5.36 23.19
N LEU A 25 -40.64 5.43 22.06
CA LEU A 25 -39.25 5.90 21.98
C LEU A 25 -39.17 7.40 21.67
N GLU A 26 -38.09 8.04 22.15
CA GLU A 26 -37.74 9.41 21.76
C GLU A 26 -37.40 9.53 20.26
N THR A 27 -37.92 10.59 19.65
CA THR A 27 -37.53 11.11 18.33
C THR A 27 -36.25 11.96 18.41
N TRP A 28 -35.66 12.31 17.27
CA TRP A 28 -34.42 13.11 17.24
C TRP A 28 -34.54 14.49 17.91
N ASP A 29 -35.67 15.22 17.77
CA ASP A 29 -35.84 16.50 18.48
C ASP A 29 -36.09 16.31 19.98
N GLU A 30 -36.68 15.19 20.42
CA GLU A 30 -36.77 14.86 21.84
C GLU A 30 -35.39 14.54 22.43
N ILE A 31 -34.55 13.79 21.71
CA ILE A 31 -33.14 13.54 22.08
C ILE A 31 -32.35 14.85 22.11
N ALA A 32 -32.44 15.67 21.06
CA ALA A 32 -31.73 16.95 20.96
C ALA A 32 -32.13 17.91 22.08
N ARG A 33 -33.43 17.96 22.41
CA ARG A 33 -33.97 18.72 23.54
C ARG A 33 -33.44 18.21 24.88
N ARG A 34 -33.58 16.91 25.17
CA ARG A 34 -33.04 16.26 26.39
C ARG A 34 -31.55 16.56 26.56
N VAL A 35 -30.77 16.40 25.50
CA VAL A 35 -29.31 16.61 25.52
C VAL A 35 -28.97 18.09 25.75
N ALA A 36 -29.59 19.03 25.03
CA ALA A 36 -29.32 20.45 25.19
C ALA A 36 -29.76 20.99 26.56
N GLU A 37 -31.00 20.70 26.99
CA GLU A 37 -31.56 21.21 28.25
C GLU A 37 -30.77 20.71 29.47
N ASN A 38 -30.39 19.42 29.50
CA ASN A 38 -29.62 18.87 30.62
C ASN A 38 -28.18 19.42 30.64
N VAL A 39 -27.48 19.40 29.51
CA VAL A 39 -26.07 19.82 29.43
C VAL A 39 -25.91 21.31 29.72
N MET A 40 -26.78 22.14 29.16
CA MET A 40 -26.69 23.60 29.32
C MET A 40 -27.33 24.10 30.63
N GLY A 41 -28.26 23.34 31.21
CA GLY A 41 -28.78 23.60 32.55
C GLY A 41 -27.70 23.54 33.63
N ALA A 42 -26.65 22.71 33.45
CA ALA A 42 -25.53 22.57 34.38
C ALA A 42 -24.71 23.87 34.58
N VAL A 43 -24.75 24.80 33.62
CA VAL A 43 -24.11 26.12 33.70
C VAL A 43 -25.13 27.26 33.85
N ASN A 44 -26.39 26.94 34.16
CA ASN A 44 -27.52 27.89 34.23
C ASN A 44 -27.64 28.76 32.96
N ALA A 45 -27.41 28.18 31.78
CA ALA A 45 -27.44 28.91 30.52
C ALA A 45 -28.80 29.62 30.29
N PRO A 46 -28.80 30.85 29.73
CA PRO A 46 -30.04 31.53 29.36
C PRO A 46 -30.80 30.70 28.33
N LYS A 47 -32.13 30.71 28.39
CA LYS A 47 -33.00 29.84 27.59
C LYS A 47 -32.72 29.97 26.09
N GLU A 48 -32.42 31.18 25.64
CA GLU A 48 -32.08 31.54 24.26
C GLU A 48 -30.85 30.76 23.76
N LEU A 49 -29.85 30.53 24.62
CA LEU A 49 -28.67 29.73 24.32
C LEU A 49 -28.99 28.22 24.31
N ILE A 50 -29.87 27.76 25.20
CA ILE A 50 -30.34 26.35 25.23
C ILE A 50 -31.12 26.03 23.95
N ASP A 51 -32.07 26.87 23.56
CA ASP A 51 -32.86 26.71 22.34
C ASP A 51 -31.98 26.83 21.07
N ALA A 52 -30.95 27.69 21.06
CA ALA A 52 -29.98 27.76 19.97
C ALA A 52 -29.12 26.48 19.84
N ILE A 53 -28.63 25.93 20.96
CA ILE A 53 -27.85 24.69 21.00
C ILE A 53 -28.71 23.49 20.60
N ARG A 54 -29.94 23.39 21.13
CA ARG A 54 -30.93 22.40 20.70
C ARG A 54 -31.15 22.48 19.19
N LYS A 55 -31.35 23.67 18.64
CA LYS A 55 -31.58 23.87 17.20
C LYS A 55 -30.45 23.31 16.35
N VAL A 56 -29.18 23.59 16.65
CA VAL A 56 -28.05 23.07 15.84
C VAL A 56 -27.86 21.55 15.95
N ILE A 57 -28.30 20.93 17.06
CA ILE A 57 -28.34 19.47 17.24
C ILE A 57 -29.53 18.87 16.46
N THR A 58 -30.74 19.43 16.58
CA THR A 58 -31.93 19.02 15.80
C THR A 58 -31.68 19.12 14.29
N GLU A 59 -30.99 20.18 13.84
CA GLU A 59 -30.61 20.38 12.44
C GLU A 59 -29.42 19.51 11.97
N LYS A 60 -28.77 18.76 12.89
CA LYS A 60 -27.57 17.94 12.68
C LYS A 60 -26.33 18.71 12.22
N LYS A 61 -26.27 20.03 12.48
CA LYS A 61 -25.13 20.93 12.20
C LYS A 61 -24.00 20.76 13.21
N PHE A 62 -24.34 20.45 14.44
CA PHE A 62 -23.40 19.97 15.46
C PHE A 62 -23.88 18.61 15.96
N ILE A 63 -22.98 17.63 16.03
CA ILE A 63 -23.25 16.28 16.53
C ILE A 63 -22.46 16.08 17.84
N PRO A 64 -23.14 16.02 19.00
CA PRO A 64 -22.52 15.59 20.25
C PRO A 64 -21.95 14.18 20.13
N GLY A 65 -20.83 13.89 20.81
CA GLY A 65 -20.27 12.54 20.91
C GLY A 65 -21.31 11.56 21.46
N GLY A 66 -21.28 10.30 21.00
CA GLY A 66 -22.36 9.33 21.24
C GLY A 66 -22.75 9.09 22.71
N ARG A 67 -21.88 9.40 23.68
CA ARG A 67 -22.19 9.38 25.11
C ARG A 67 -23.18 10.46 25.54
N TYR A 68 -23.13 11.67 24.99
CA TYR A 68 -24.16 12.69 25.23
C TYR A 68 -25.55 12.18 24.86
N LEU A 69 -25.69 11.66 23.64
CA LEU A 69 -26.96 11.14 23.12
C LEU A 69 -27.52 10.03 24.01
N TYR A 70 -26.65 9.11 24.47
CA TYR A 70 -27.02 7.97 25.32
C TYR A 70 -27.30 8.35 26.79
N ALA A 71 -26.45 9.17 27.41
CA ALA A 71 -26.37 9.32 28.86
C ALA A 71 -27.08 10.56 29.42
N SER A 72 -27.17 11.67 28.68
CA SER A 72 -27.81 12.90 29.19
C SER A 72 -29.26 12.65 29.61
N GLY A 73 -29.68 13.20 30.75
CA GLY A 73 -31.00 13.00 31.35
C GLY A 73 -31.18 11.70 32.15
N ARG A 74 -30.12 10.89 32.34
CA ARG A 74 -30.14 9.75 33.26
C ARG A 74 -29.76 10.18 34.69
N PRO A 75 -30.19 9.44 35.74
CA PRO A 75 -29.77 9.70 37.13
C PRO A 75 -28.25 9.65 37.37
N TYR A 76 -27.50 9.01 36.47
CA TYR A 76 -26.05 9.07 36.39
C TYR A 76 -25.66 9.26 34.91
N HIS A 77 -24.92 10.34 34.61
CA HIS A 77 -24.75 10.89 33.26
C HIS A 77 -23.29 11.28 32.96
N GLN A 78 -22.42 10.27 32.94
CA GLN A 78 -21.04 10.39 32.46
C GLN A 78 -21.02 10.52 30.92
N VAL A 79 -20.69 11.71 30.40
CA VAL A 79 -20.81 12.05 28.96
C VAL A 79 -19.47 12.18 28.21
N CYS A 80 -18.35 12.34 28.90
CA CYS A 80 -17.03 12.38 28.25
C CYS A 80 -16.58 10.98 27.77
N ASN A 81 -15.80 10.87 26.69
CA ASN A 81 -15.60 9.59 26.01
C ASN A 81 -14.47 8.72 26.58
N CYS A 82 -13.33 9.32 26.95
CA CYS A 82 -12.12 8.60 27.37
C CYS A 82 -11.44 9.31 28.55
N LEU A 83 -10.77 8.56 29.43
CA LEU A 83 -9.81 9.08 30.41
C LEU A 83 -8.37 8.69 30.01
N LEU A 84 -7.40 9.48 30.46
CA LEU A 84 -5.97 9.18 30.37
C LEU A 84 -5.42 8.97 31.78
N LEU A 85 -4.62 7.92 32.01
CA LEU A 85 -4.04 7.57 33.32
C LEU A 85 -2.54 7.27 33.19
N SER A 86 -1.81 7.35 34.30
CA SER A 86 -0.43 6.84 34.42
C SER A 86 -0.34 5.73 35.46
N ALA A 87 0.51 4.73 35.21
CA ALA A 87 0.92 3.77 36.23
C ALA A 87 2.13 4.31 37.02
N GLU A 88 2.07 4.25 38.35
CA GLU A 88 3.19 4.63 39.23
C GLU A 88 3.88 3.38 39.81
N ASP A 89 5.20 3.44 39.98
CA ASP A 89 6.06 2.29 40.30
C ASP A 89 6.07 1.90 41.80
N SER A 90 4.88 1.72 42.37
CA SER A 90 4.67 1.32 43.76
C SER A 90 3.47 0.41 43.93
N ARG A 91 3.46 -0.41 44.99
CA ARG A 91 2.33 -1.28 45.36
C ARG A 91 1.03 -0.47 45.53
N GLU A 92 1.15 0.70 46.14
CA GLU A 92 0.10 1.67 46.34
C GLU A 92 -0.40 2.24 45.00
N GLY A 93 0.52 2.62 44.10
CA GLY A 93 0.21 3.11 42.75
C GLY A 93 -0.47 2.06 41.85
N TRP A 94 -0.07 0.78 41.94
CA TRP A 94 -0.72 -0.32 41.23
C TRP A 94 -2.16 -0.53 41.72
N ALA A 95 -2.37 -0.57 43.04
CA ALA A 95 -3.70 -0.69 43.63
C ALA A 95 -4.61 0.49 43.28
N GLU A 96 -4.05 1.71 43.29
CA GLU A 96 -4.76 2.93 42.93
C GLU A 96 -5.12 2.99 41.44
N LEU A 97 -4.21 2.59 40.53
CA LEU A 97 -4.52 2.47 39.10
C LEU A 97 -5.68 1.50 38.86
N LEU A 98 -5.70 0.36 39.57
CA LEU A 98 -6.77 -0.63 39.42
C LEU A 98 -8.11 -0.11 39.96
N ARG A 99 -8.11 0.66 41.06
CA ARG A 99 -9.30 1.40 41.54
C ARG A 99 -9.78 2.37 40.46
N LYS A 100 -8.90 3.23 39.96
CA LYS A 100 -9.18 4.27 38.95
C LYS A 100 -9.72 3.67 37.65
N ALA A 101 -9.08 2.63 37.12
CA ALA A 101 -9.49 1.91 35.91
C ALA A 101 -10.87 1.26 36.09
N SER A 102 -11.11 0.59 37.23
CA SER A 102 -12.40 -0.04 37.53
C SER A 102 -13.53 0.99 37.54
N MET A 103 -13.36 2.08 38.29
CA MET A 103 -14.39 3.12 38.41
C MET A 103 -14.64 3.81 37.06
N ALA A 104 -13.61 4.12 36.27
CA ALA A 104 -13.76 4.72 34.94
C ALA A 104 -14.47 3.81 33.93
N LEU A 105 -14.11 2.52 33.89
CA LEU A 105 -14.72 1.56 32.98
C LEU A 105 -16.17 1.26 33.36
N MET A 106 -16.52 1.27 34.65
CA MET A 106 -17.90 1.04 35.11
C MET A 106 -18.86 2.16 34.71
N THR A 107 -18.41 3.42 34.67
CA THR A 107 -19.17 4.54 34.09
C THR A 107 -19.20 4.46 32.55
N GLY A 108 -18.31 3.65 31.97
CA GLY A 108 -18.24 3.30 30.57
C GLY A 108 -17.30 4.17 29.73
N ALA A 109 -16.52 5.05 30.35
CA ALA A 109 -15.46 5.75 29.62
C ALA A 109 -14.44 4.73 29.11
N GLY A 110 -13.84 4.97 27.94
CA GLY A 110 -12.60 4.28 27.57
C GLY A 110 -11.45 4.77 28.47
N ILE A 111 -10.39 3.98 28.61
CA ILE A 111 -9.17 4.42 29.31
C ILE A 111 -7.93 4.23 28.42
N GLY A 112 -7.03 5.20 28.42
CA GLY A 112 -5.66 5.07 27.90
C GLY A 112 -4.68 5.19 29.06
N VAL A 113 -3.69 4.29 29.15
CA VAL A 113 -2.78 4.22 30.29
C VAL A 113 -1.33 4.07 29.84
N ASN A 114 -0.44 4.95 30.31
CA ASN A 114 1.01 4.80 30.11
C ASN A 114 1.63 4.02 31.27
N TYR A 115 2.37 2.95 30.95
CA TYR A 115 3.01 2.04 31.91
C TYR A 115 4.52 2.22 32.02
N SER A 116 5.12 3.12 31.23
CA SER A 116 6.58 3.24 31.05
C SER A 116 7.39 3.58 32.30
N LYS A 117 6.74 4.06 33.37
CA LYS A 117 7.37 4.31 34.68
C LYS A 117 7.60 3.04 35.51
N VAL A 118 6.81 1.99 35.27
CA VAL A 118 6.83 0.77 36.09
C VAL A 118 8.11 -0.01 35.82
N ARG A 119 8.81 -0.42 36.88
CA ARG A 119 10.07 -1.16 36.79
C ARG A 119 9.92 -2.47 36.01
N PRO A 120 10.96 -2.92 35.29
CA PRO A 120 10.91 -4.13 34.49
C PRO A 120 10.78 -5.41 35.34
N GLU A 121 10.41 -6.51 34.68
CA GLU A 121 10.44 -7.84 35.27
C GLU A 121 11.89 -8.25 35.61
N GLY A 122 12.16 -8.57 36.87
CA GLY A 122 13.51 -8.92 37.36
C GLY A 122 14.05 -8.01 38.48
N ASP A 123 13.54 -6.78 38.61
CA ASP A 123 14.07 -5.79 39.56
C ASP A 123 13.80 -6.13 41.04
N LEU A 124 14.71 -5.73 41.93
CA LEU A 124 14.63 -6.05 43.38
C LEU A 124 13.59 -5.22 44.14
N ILE A 125 12.81 -5.88 45.00
CA ILE A 125 11.81 -5.25 45.86
C ILE A 125 12.41 -4.93 47.25
N MET A 126 13.09 -3.79 47.33
CA MET A 126 13.95 -3.37 48.46
C MET A 126 13.35 -3.45 49.87
N LYS A 127 12.02 -3.28 50.04
CA LYS A 127 11.38 -3.21 51.37
C LYS A 127 10.85 -4.53 51.92
N THR A 128 10.58 -5.52 51.06
CA THR A 128 9.98 -6.81 51.45
C THR A 128 10.86 -7.99 51.11
N GLY A 129 11.91 -7.78 50.31
CA GLY A 129 12.52 -8.85 49.51
C GLY A 129 11.61 -9.26 48.34
N GLY A 130 12.20 -9.99 47.39
CA GLY A 130 11.51 -10.45 46.18
C GLY A 130 11.92 -9.72 44.91
N ILE A 131 11.29 -10.13 43.80
CA ILE A 131 11.58 -9.73 42.43
C ILE A 131 10.29 -9.17 41.79
N ALA A 132 10.41 -8.12 40.99
CA ALA A 132 9.31 -7.45 40.31
C ALA A 132 8.80 -8.23 39.08
N THR A 133 7.51 -8.11 38.80
CA THR A 133 6.79 -8.83 37.72
C THR A 133 6.59 -8.01 36.44
N GLY A 134 7.18 -6.81 36.35
CA GLY A 134 7.10 -5.93 35.18
C GLY A 134 5.73 -5.26 34.93
N PRO A 135 5.66 -4.30 33.99
CA PRO A 135 4.40 -3.62 33.64
C PRO A 135 3.34 -4.58 33.07
N LEU A 136 3.75 -5.68 32.42
CA LEU A 136 2.85 -6.61 31.73
C LEU A 136 1.82 -7.25 32.68
N ALA A 137 2.23 -7.54 33.92
CA ALA A 137 1.32 -8.03 34.94
C ALA A 137 0.21 -7.01 35.25
N LEU A 138 0.58 -5.74 35.46
CA LEU A 138 -0.39 -4.67 35.75
C LEU A 138 -1.32 -4.38 34.56
N ILE A 139 -0.78 -4.38 33.33
CA ILE A 139 -1.60 -4.24 32.11
C ILE A 139 -2.62 -5.39 32.01
N GLN A 140 -2.23 -6.64 32.30
CA GLN A 140 -3.17 -7.75 32.30
C GLN A 140 -4.23 -7.61 33.40
N MET A 141 -3.87 -7.13 34.60
CA MET A 141 -4.85 -6.87 35.66
C MET A 141 -5.90 -5.82 35.23
N VAL A 142 -5.48 -4.75 34.54
CA VAL A 142 -6.40 -3.75 33.95
C VAL A 142 -7.25 -4.36 32.81
N ASN A 143 -6.70 -5.30 32.04
CA ASN A 143 -7.45 -6.04 31.04
C ASN A 143 -8.54 -6.95 31.65
N GLU A 144 -8.28 -7.60 32.79
CA GLU A 144 -9.28 -8.40 33.50
C GLU A 144 -10.43 -7.53 34.03
N VAL A 145 -10.13 -6.34 34.56
CA VAL A 145 -11.14 -5.32 34.90
C VAL A 145 -11.97 -4.95 33.67
N SER A 146 -11.34 -4.69 32.52
CA SER A 146 -12.01 -4.44 31.24
C SER A 146 -12.92 -5.58 30.80
N ARG A 147 -12.50 -6.84 30.95
CA ARG A 147 -13.33 -8.00 30.57
C ARG A 147 -14.52 -8.22 31.52
N GLY A 148 -14.34 -7.95 32.81
CA GLY A 148 -15.42 -8.04 33.82
C GLY A 148 -16.46 -6.92 33.72
N VAL A 149 -16.13 -5.79 33.11
CA VAL A 149 -16.99 -4.59 33.07
C VAL A 149 -17.62 -4.38 31.69
N ILE A 150 -18.96 -4.53 31.64
CA ILE A 150 -19.77 -4.17 30.47
C ILE A 150 -20.21 -2.70 30.59
N GLN A 151 -19.59 -1.84 29.80
CA GLN A 151 -19.88 -0.39 29.76
C GLN A 151 -21.36 -0.13 29.50
N GLY A 152 -22.02 0.57 30.44
CA GLY A 152 -23.45 0.90 30.34
C GLY A 152 -24.35 -0.31 30.07
N GLY A 153 -23.96 -1.50 30.53
CA GLY A 153 -24.71 -2.76 30.35
C GLY A 153 -24.94 -3.20 28.90
N SER A 154 -24.23 -2.62 27.92
CA SER A 154 -24.52 -2.82 26.49
C SER A 154 -23.30 -2.89 25.56
N ARG A 155 -22.10 -2.53 26.03
CA ARG A 155 -20.87 -2.53 25.21
C ARG A 155 -19.68 -3.11 26.00
N ARG A 156 -18.79 -3.84 25.30
CA ARG A 156 -17.49 -4.30 25.83
C ARG A 156 -16.54 -3.12 26.02
N SER A 157 -15.82 -3.11 27.13
CA SER A 157 -14.85 -2.07 27.49
C SER A 157 -13.75 -1.85 26.46
N ALA A 158 -13.19 -0.63 26.47
CA ALA A 158 -12.10 -0.21 25.60
C ALA A 158 -10.94 0.34 26.45
N VAL A 159 -9.79 -0.31 26.35
CA VAL A 159 -8.54 0.07 27.02
C VAL A 159 -7.46 0.25 25.95
N LEU A 160 -6.63 1.27 26.10
CA LEU A 160 -5.33 1.40 25.45
C LEU A 160 -4.24 1.32 26.52
N ALA A 161 -3.23 0.49 26.29
CA ALA A 161 -1.97 0.52 27.02
C ALA A 161 -0.88 1.13 26.16
N ILE A 162 0.05 1.87 26.77
CA ILE A 162 1.20 2.51 26.12
C ILE A 162 2.47 2.11 26.87
N LEU A 163 3.53 1.77 26.13
CA LEU A 163 4.87 1.49 26.66
C LEU A 163 5.96 2.12 25.77
N SER A 164 6.94 2.79 26.37
CA SER A 164 8.09 3.39 25.69
C SER A 164 8.99 2.35 25.03
N TRP A 165 9.48 2.67 23.84
CA TRP A 165 10.46 1.87 23.12
C TRP A 165 11.73 1.54 23.94
N LYS A 166 12.10 2.40 24.90
CA LYS A 166 13.24 2.21 25.82
C LYS A 166 12.99 1.22 26.97
N HIS A 167 11.75 0.80 27.21
CA HIS A 167 11.44 -0.09 28.34
C HIS A 167 12.02 -1.49 28.10
N GLN A 168 12.64 -2.11 29.12
CA GLN A 168 13.35 -3.39 28.94
C GLN A 168 12.42 -4.54 28.53
N ASP A 169 11.16 -4.53 28.96
CA ASP A 169 10.15 -5.52 28.58
C ASP A 169 9.51 -5.24 27.19
N ILE A 170 10.00 -4.27 26.41
CA ILE A 170 9.37 -3.85 25.15
C ILE A 170 9.14 -5.00 24.14
N TYR A 171 10.08 -5.93 24.01
CA TYR A 171 9.92 -7.07 23.10
C TYR A 171 8.89 -8.09 23.60
N LYS A 172 8.77 -8.28 24.92
CA LYS A 172 7.67 -9.06 25.52
C LYS A 172 6.33 -8.35 25.33
N TYR A 173 6.31 -7.02 25.45
CA TYR A 173 5.11 -6.19 25.26
C TYR A 173 4.59 -6.22 23.82
N ILE A 174 5.47 -6.07 22.82
CA ILE A 174 5.09 -6.18 21.40
C ILE A 174 4.46 -7.55 21.12
N THR A 175 5.05 -8.62 21.66
CA THR A 175 4.62 -10.00 21.40
C THR A 175 3.50 -10.51 22.32
N ILE A 176 3.02 -9.72 23.29
CA ILE A 176 2.14 -10.18 24.38
C ILE A 176 0.76 -10.69 23.93
N LYS A 177 0.33 -10.30 22.72
CA LYS A 177 -0.93 -10.75 22.09
C LYS A 177 -0.76 -11.90 21.10
N ASN A 178 0.44 -12.50 21.02
CA ASN A 178 0.69 -13.74 20.29
C ASN A 178 0.14 -14.94 21.08
N TRP A 179 -1.19 -15.00 21.20
CA TRP A 179 -1.89 -16.04 21.93
C TRP A 179 -1.57 -17.44 21.39
N PRO A 180 -1.43 -18.46 22.26
CA PRO A 180 -1.41 -19.86 21.83
C PRO A 180 -2.64 -20.19 20.98
N ASP A 181 -2.50 -21.08 20.00
CA ASP A 181 -3.55 -21.32 19.01
C ASP A 181 -4.86 -21.82 19.62
N HIS A 182 -4.80 -22.62 20.69
CA HIS A 182 -6.01 -23.04 21.43
C HIS A 182 -6.79 -21.84 22.03
N ILE A 183 -6.12 -20.75 22.40
CA ILE A 183 -6.76 -19.50 22.84
C ILE A 183 -7.32 -18.73 21.65
N ARG A 184 -6.61 -18.69 20.51
CA ARG A 184 -7.10 -18.08 19.25
C ARG A 184 -8.38 -18.77 18.76
N GLU A 185 -8.40 -20.10 18.75
CA GLU A 185 -9.57 -20.92 18.42
C GLU A 185 -10.77 -20.62 19.32
N LEU A 186 -10.56 -20.58 20.63
CA LEU A 186 -11.64 -20.33 21.60
C LEU A 186 -12.18 -18.90 21.47
N LYS A 187 -11.31 -17.92 21.15
CA LYS A 187 -11.70 -16.57 20.72
C LYS A 187 -12.47 -16.50 19.39
N GLY A 188 -12.18 -17.40 18.46
CA GLY A 188 -12.93 -17.53 17.20
C GLY A 188 -14.33 -18.11 17.41
N LYS A 189 -14.48 -19.00 18.40
CA LYS A 189 -15.75 -19.67 18.77
C LYS A 189 -16.63 -18.74 19.62
N ASP A 190 -16.07 -18.01 20.58
CA ASP A 190 -16.71 -16.88 21.25
C ASP A 190 -15.76 -15.68 21.35
N VAL A 191 -16.15 -14.55 20.74
CA VAL A 191 -15.42 -13.28 20.77
C VAL A 191 -15.17 -12.76 22.20
N ASN A 192 -15.95 -13.21 23.19
CA ASN A 192 -15.80 -12.84 24.60
C ASN A 192 -14.89 -13.78 25.40
N PHE A 193 -14.51 -14.94 24.86
CA PHE A 193 -13.67 -15.95 25.55
C PHE A 193 -12.37 -15.31 26.11
N PRO A 194 -11.95 -15.58 27.36
CA PRO A 194 -10.82 -14.88 27.97
C PRO A 194 -9.47 -15.16 27.28
N ALA A 195 -8.73 -14.08 26.96
CA ALA A 195 -7.37 -14.17 26.40
C ALA A 195 -6.49 -12.97 26.84
N THR A 196 -5.16 -13.12 26.79
CA THR A 196 -4.19 -12.11 27.26
C THR A 196 -4.36 -10.76 26.55
N MET A 197 -4.61 -9.67 27.28
CA MET A 197 -4.82 -8.33 26.71
C MET A 197 -5.91 -8.26 25.61
N ASP A 198 -6.93 -9.12 25.67
CA ASP A 198 -7.99 -9.24 24.67
C ASP A 198 -9.03 -8.11 24.62
N GLY A 199 -9.12 -7.32 25.69
CA GLY A 199 -9.93 -6.10 25.80
C GLY A 199 -9.07 -4.83 25.84
N THR A 200 -7.78 -4.96 25.48
CA THR A 200 -6.77 -3.91 25.57
C THR A 200 -6.03 -3.78 24.25
N ASN A 201 -6.16 -2.64 23.60
CA ASN A 201 -5.29 -2.21 22.52
C ASN A 201 -3.91 -1.87 23.12
N ILE A 202 -2.84 -2.13 22.38
CA ILE A 202 -1.45 -1.87 22.81
C ILE A 202 -0.77 -0.93 21.81
N SER A 203 0.06 0.00 22.28
CA SER A 203 0.85 0.91 21.44
C SER A 203 2.25 1.14 21.99
N VAL A 204 3.24 1.22 21.10
CA VAL A 204 4.61 1.61 21.45
C VAL A 204 4.79 3.11 21.31
N GLN A 205 5.30 3.74 22.37
CA GLN A 205 5.60 5.16 22.45
C GLN A 205 7.00 5.43 21.87
N LEU A 206 7.06 6.27 20.83
CA LEU A 206 8.25 6.76 20.14
C LEU A 206 8.46 8.23 20.49
N ASP A 207 9.62 8.58 21.04
CA ASP A 207 9.97 9.95 21.44
C ASP A 207 11.09 10.55 20.57
N ASP A 208 11.53 11.79 20.83
CA ASP A 208 12.59 12.42 20.02
C ASP A 208 13.87 11.58 19.96
N GLU A 209 14.28 10.99 21.09
CA GLU A 209 15.43 10.09 21.15
C GLU A 209 15.22 8.82 20.30
N PHE A 210 13.98 8.33 20.13
CA PHE A 210 13.72 7.27 19.15
C PHE A 210 14.08 7.72 17.73
N PHE A 211 13.63 8.89 17.29
CA PHE A 211 13.85 9.34 15.91
C PHE A 211 15.31 9.73 15.68
N GLU A 212 15.96 10.38 16.65
CA GLU A 212 17.41 10.62 16.61
C GLU A 212 18.17 9.29 16.53
N ALA A 213 17.91 8.35 17.45
CA ALA A 213 18.56 7.05 17.44
C ALA A 213 18.29 6.27 16.15
N PHE A 214 17.08 6.33 15.61
CA PHE A 214 16.70 5.61 14.39
C PHE A 214 17.40 6.19 13.14
N HIS A 215 17.57 7.52 13.05
CA HIS A 215 18.19 8.17 11.90
C HIS A 215 19.72 8.31 12.00
N ASN A 216 20.29 8.40 13.20
CA ASN A 216 21.73 8.48 13.43
C ASN A 216 22.33 7.09 13.70
N THR A 217 22.97 6.49 12.69
CA THR A 217 23.59 5.15 12.79
C THR A 217 24.72 5.04 13.81
N SER A 218 25.26 6.18 14.28
CA SER A 218 26.32 6.26 15.29
C SER A 218 25.78 6.45 16.72
N HIS A 219 24.47 6.65 16.88
CA HIS A 219 23.85 6.79 18.20
C HIS A 219 23.88 5.45 18.96
N THR A 220 24.19 5.48 20.26
CA THR A 220 24.38 4.26 21.08
C THR A 220 23.15 3.36 21.11
N LEU A 221 21.95 3.95 21.05
CA LEU A 221 20.68 3.22 20.98
C LEU A 221 20.19 2.91 19.57
N HIS A 222 20.92 3.25 18.50
CA HIS A 222 20.49 2.98 17.12
C HIS A 222 20.10 1.51 16.85
N PRO A 223 20.86 0.50 17.31
CA PRO A 223 20.49 -0.89 17.12
C PRO A 223 19.17 -1.25 17.82
N HIS A 224 18.90 -0.64 18.98
CA HIS A 224 17.67 -0.85 19.74
C HIS A 224 16.47 -0.14 19.10
N ALA A 225 16.61 1.12 18.72
CA ALA A 225 15.56 1.89 18.04
C ALA A 225 15.12 1.20 16.74
N SER A 226 16.08 0.83 15.88
CA SER A 226 15.82 0.10 14.64
C SER A 226 15.12 -1.24 14.90
N SER A 227 15.60 -2.03 15.87
CA SER A 227 15.00 -3.33 16.21
C SER A 227 13.59 -3.21 16.77
N VAL A 228 13.30 -2.23 17.64
CA VAL A 228 11.95 -1.98 18.15
C VAL A 228 11.00 -1.54 17.02
N TYR A 229 11.42 -0.65 16.13
CA TYR A 229 10.60 -0.19 15.01
C TYR A 229 10.17 -1.35 14.10
N TRP A 230 11.13 -2.17 13.66
CA TRP A 230 10.84 -3.30 12.78
C TRP A 230 10.09 -4.43 13.49
N ALA A 231 10.28 -4.62 14.81
CA ALA A 231 9.44 -5.51 15.60
C ALA A 231 7.98 -5.02 15.67
N VAL A 232 7.74 -3.72 15.89
CA VAL A 232 6.38 -3.14 15.88
C VAL A 232 5.75 -3.25 14.49
N ILE A 233 6.41 -2.81 13.43
CA ILE A 233 5.91 -2.93 12.05
C ILE A 233 5.63 -4.40 11.69
N GLY A 234 6.55 -5.31 12.05
CA GLY A 234 6.39 -6.75 11.83
C GLY A 234 5.16 -7.33 12.53
N GLN A 235 4.88 -6.90 13.76
CA GLN A 235 3.75 -7.33 14.57
C GLN A 235 2.42 -6.65 14.14
N MET A 236 2.43 -5.34 13.82
CA MET A 236 1.31 -4.63 13.17
C MET A 236 0.82 -5.39 11.94
N LEU A 237 1.75 -5.81 11.07
CA LEU A 237 1.46 -6.54 9.83
C LEU A 237 1.08 -8.02 10.05
N GLN A 238 1.01 -8.49 11.31
CA GLN A 238 0.53 -9.82 11.70
C GLN A 238 -0.81 -9.75 12.45
N THR A 239 -0.96 -8.80 13.38
CA THR A 239 -2.08 -8.73 14.34
C THR A 239 -2.89 -7.43 14.30
N GLY A 240 -2.49 -6.43 13.49
CA GLY A 240 -3.10 -5.10 13.46
C GLY A 240 -2.69 -4.19 14.64
N GLU A 241 -1.84 -4.71 15.52
CA GLU A 241 -1.35 -4.11 16.77
C GLU A 241 0.04 -4.69 17.07
N PRO A 242 0.91 -4.04 17.88
CA PRO A 242 0.69 -2.77 18.57
C PRO A 242 0.65 -1.56 17.64
N GLY A 243 -0.09 -0.52 18.03
CA GLY A 243 -0.03 0.80 17.41
C GLY A 243 1.30 1.51 17.67
N PHE A 244 1.49 2.68 17.05
CA PHE A 244 2.46 3.66 17.53
C PHE A 244 1.75 4.76 18.33
N THR A 245 2.50 5.45 19.17
CA THR A 245 2.15 6.72 19.79
C THR A 245 3.39 7.59 19.71
N VAL A 246 3.26 8.81 19.17
CA VAL A 246 4.39 9.65 18.79
C VAL A 246 4.44 10.85 19.74
N ASP A 247 5.62 11.08 20.33
CA ASP A 247 5.86 11.89 21.54
C ASP A 247 7.09 12.80 21.33
N VAL A 248 6.98 13.72 20.37
CA VAL A 248 8.13 14.37 19.67
C VAL A 248 8.05 15.90 19.60
N GLY A 249 9.20 16.56 19.63
CA GLY A 249 9.42 18.00 19.43
C GLY A 249 8.61 18.88 20.38
N VAL A 250 7.71 19.67 19.80
CA VAL A 250 6.68 20.43 20.55
C VAL A 250 5.88 19.55 21.51
N ASN A 251 5.74 18.26 21.20
CA ASN A 251 4.95 17.28 21.93
C ASN A 251 5.84 16.31 22.74
N HIS A 252 7.14 16.58 22.95
CA HIS A 252 8.06 15.61 23.55
C HIS A 252 8.00 15.48 25.07
N GLY A 253 7.71 14.27 25.54
CA GLY A 253 7.19 14.05 26.88
C GLY A 253 5.72 14.47 26.98
N GLU A 254 5.10 14.98 25.91
CA GLU A 254 3.64 15.09 25.74
C GLU A 254 3.21 13.73 25.19
N THR A 255 3.45 12.69 25.99
CA THR A 255 2.34 12.01 26.64
C THR A 255 1.74 12.87 27.78
N LEU A 256 2.56 13.59 28.58
CA LEU A 256 2.22 14.59 29.63
C LEU A 256 3.32 15.71 29.93
N ARG A 257 3.24 16.99 29.46
CA ARG A 257 4.22 18.14 29.69
C ARG A 257 3.71 19.28 30.67
N ASN A 258 4.15 20.58 30.77
CA ASN A 258 5.03 21.51 29.99
C ASN A 258 5.48 22.79 30.80
N ALA A 259 6.52 23.57 30.38
CA ALA A 259 7.28 24.52 31.27
C ALA A 259 7.85 25.87 30.69
N PRO A 260 7.72 27.06 31.35
CA PRO A 260 8.08 28.39 30.79
C PRO A 260 9.01 29.31 31.66
N VAL A 261 9.32 30.55 31.21
CA VAL A 261 10.21 31.54 31.90
C VAL A 261 9.46 32.73 32.52
N SER A 262 9.97 33.37 33.58
CA SER A 262 9.30 34.49 34.25
C SER A 262 9.49 35.84 33.55
N ALA A 263 8.54 36.75 33.77
CA ALA A 263 8.38 38.03 33.07
C ALA A 263 9.63 38.95 33.08
N ASP A 264 10.47 38.79 34.11
CA ASP A 264 11.63 39.63 34.37
C ASP A 264 12.88 39.21 33.58
N THR A 265 12.84 38.06 32.92
CA THR A 265 13.89 37.54 32.03
C THR A 265 14.05 38.46 30.81
N HIS A 266 15.28 38.86 30.47
CA HIS A 266 15.56 39.65 29.26
C HIS A 266 15.95 38.74 28.09
N VAL A 267 15.31 38.94 26.94
CA VAL A 267 15.59 38.19 25.68
C VAL A 267 16.28 39.08 24.66
N LEU A 268 17.13 38.49 23.81
CA LEU A 268 17.88 39.24 22.81
C LEU A 268 17.01 39.56 21.59
N THR A 269 16.66 40.84 21.45
CA THR A 269 15.95 41.40 20.29
C THR A 269 16.91 42.16 19.37
N LEU A 270 16.46 42.56 18.17
CA LEU A 270 17.21 43.47 17.30
C LEU A 270 17.55 44.82 17.96
N ASN A 271 16.81 45.23 19.00
CA ASN A 271 17.06 46.45 19.78
C ASN A 271 17.90 46.18 21.05
N GLY A 272 18.53 45.01 21.16
CA GLY A 272 19.26 44.56 22.35
C GLY A 272 18.42 43.71 23.30
N TYR A 273 18.91 43.52 24.53
CA TYR A 273 18.22 42.73 25.55
C TYR A 273 17.02 43.47 26.15
N VAL A 274 15.83 42.88 26.03
CA VAL A 274 14.55 43.48 26.46
C VAL A 274 13.81 42.51 27.37
N ALA A 275 13.31 43.00 28.52
CA ALA A 275 12.57 42.19 29.49
C ALA A 275 11.25 41.69 28.90
N VAL A 276 10.94 40.39 29.02
CA VAL A 276 9.73 39.77 28.46
C VAL A 276 8.46 40.55 28.82
N ARG A 277 8.32 41.01 30.07
CA ARG A 277 7.22 41.87 30.56
C ARG A 277 6.95 43.16 29.75
N THR A 278 7.90 43.62 28.93
CA THR A 278 7.79 44.82 28.09
C THR A 278 7.49 44.54 26.62
N ILE A 279 7.45 43.25 26.24
CA ILE A 279 7.20 42.74 24.88
C ILE A 279 6.16 41.59 24.86
N VAL A 280 5.43 41.40 25.96
CA VAL A 280 4.27 40.49 26.00
C VAL A 280 3.22 41.00 25.02
N ASP A 281 2.62 40.08 24.25
CA ASP A 281 1.59 40.36 23.24
C ASP A 281 2.04 41.35 22.13
N ILE A 282 3.36 41.54 21.95
CA ILE A 282 3.98 42.41 20.93
C ILE A 282 4.87 41.57 19.99
N PRO A 283 4.73 41.68 18.65
CA PRO A 283 5.60 41.00 17.71
C PRO A 283 7.01 41.60 17.72
N VAL A 284 7.99 40.77 18.08
CA VAL A 284 9.42 41.10 18.13
C VAL A 284 10.24 40.23 17.19
N VAL A 285 11.48 40.66 16.94
CA VAL A 285 12.49 39.86 16.22
C VAL A 285 13.55 39.46 17.23
N ILE A 286 13.76 38.16 17.44
CA ILE A 286 14.64 37.61 18.48
C ILE A 286 15.71 36.67 17.92
N TRP A 287 16.83 36.53 18.61
CA TRP A 287 17.91 35.61 18.23
C TRP A 287 17.62 34.18 18.70
N THR A 288 17.70 33.20 17.80
CA THR A 288 17.44 31.78 18.10
C THR A 288 18.67 31.01 18.60
N GLY A 289 19.85 31.64 18.65
CA GLY A 289 21.13 30.95 18.76
C GLY A 289 21.73 30.53 17.41
N LYS A 290 20.97 30.62 16.31
CA LYS A 290 21.44 30.35 14.94
C LYS A 290 21.11 31.47 13.95
N ARG A 291 19.96 32.15 14.11
CA ARG A 291 19.52 33.26 13.24
C ARG A 291 18.58 34.21 13.98
N TRP A 292 18.22 35.32 13.34
CA TRP A 292 17.10 36.14 13.77
C TRP A 292 15.77 35.51 13.29
N ALA A 293 14.85 35.27 14.22
CA ALA A 293 13.46 34.87 13.94
C ALA A 293 12.54 36.08 14.10
N GLY A 294 11.79 36.41 13.04
CA GLY A 294 10.94 37.59 12.99
C GLY A 294 9.47 37.33 13.35
N SER A 295 8.79 38.36 13.85
CA SER A 295 7.37 38.34 14.22
C SER A 295 6.99 37.31 15.30
N VAL A 296 7.93 37.01 16.20
CA VAL A 296 7.72 36.14 17.36
C VAL A 296 7.04 36.95 18.46
N MET A 297 6.01 36.42 19.11
CA MET A 297 5.34 37.05 20.26
C MET A 297 5.57 36.25 21.54
N PHE A 298 5.76 36.94 22.66
CA PHE A 298 5.73 36.33 23.99
C PHE A 298 4.33 36.41 24.58
N GLU A 299 3.76 35.26 24.95
CA GLU A 299 2.46 35.16 25.63
C GLU A 299 2.66 34.69 27.07
N ARG A 300 1.75 35.04 27.98
CA ARG A 300 1.73 34.46 29.34
C ARG A 300 1.16 33.04 29.30
N THR A 301 1.99 32.06 29.63
CA THR A 301 1.67 30.63 29.51
C THR A 301 1.20 29.98 30.80
N MET A 302 1.67 30.41 31.98
CA MET A 302 1.09 30.03 33.27
C MET A 302 1.08 31.19 34.29
N ARG A 303 0.26 31.05 35.33
CA ARG A 303 0.24 31.94 36.51
C ARG A 303 0.70 31.20 37.76
N ASP A 304 1.22 31.94 38.73
CA ASP A 304 1.64 31.43 40.03
C ASP A 304 2.55 30.19 39.94
N ALA A 305 3.43 30.10 38.95
CA ALA A 305 4.33 28.97 38.77
C ALA A 305 5.41 28.95 39.86
N SER A 306 5.85 27.76 40.26
CA SER A 306 7.02 27.60 41.13
C SER A 306 8.26 28.06 40.36
N ILE A 307 9.09 28.92 40.95
CA ILE A 307 10.24 29.51 40.25
C ILE A 307 11.55 28.91 40.75
N VAL A 308 12.40 28.49 39.82
CA VAL A 308 13.84 28.35 40.04
C VAL A 308 14.57 29.55 39.43
N ARG A 309 15.55 30.06 40.15
CA ARG A 309 16.47 31.10 39.71
C ARG A 309 17.81 30.46 39.37
N VAL A 310 18.16 30.50 38.10
CA VAL A 310 19.48 30.08 37.60
C VAL A 310 20.34 31.33 37.51
N SER A 311 21.30 31.49 38.44
CA SER A 311 22.28 32.57 38.42
C SER A 311 23.44 32.21 37.49
N LEU A 312 23.96 33.19 36.74
CA LEU A 312 24.91 32.99 35.66
C LEU A 312 26.17 33.84 35.86
N SER A 313 27.34 33.31 35.50
CA SER A 313 28.66 33.93 35.70
C SER A 313 28.92 35.25 34.95
N ASN A 314 27.99 35.66 34.09
CA ASN A 314 27.94 36.99 33.49
C ASN A 314 27.26 38.04 34.39
N GLY A 315 26.85 37.67 35.61
CA GLY A 315 26.16 38.53 36.57
C GLY A 315 24.64 38.64 36.32
N LYS A 316 24.07 37.83 35.43
CA LYS A 316 22.62 37.74 35.20
C LYS A 316 22.00 36.55 35.94
N PHE A 317 20.68 36.47 35.87
CA PHE A 317 19.94 35.29 36.31
C PHE A 317 18.68 35.13 35.46
N ILE A 318 18.28 33.89 35.19
CA ILE A 318 16.98 33.56 34.59
C ILE A 318 16.08 33.01 35.68
N LYS A 319 14.89 33.60 35.84
CA LYS A 319 13.79 33.03 36.63
C LYS A 319 12.90 32.22 35.70
N CYS A 320 12.63 30.96 36.04
CA CYS A 320 11.82 30.06 35.20
C CYS A 320 11.18 28.93 36.00
N GLU A 321 10.26 28.19 35.40
CA GLU A 321 9.72 26.96 35.98
C GLU A 321 10.82 25.87 35.97
N PRO A 322 11.00 25.08 37.05
CA PRO A 322 12.05 24.05 37.18
C PRO A 322 12.27 23.08 36.02
N SER A 323 11.28 22.83 35.16
CA SER A 323 11.39 21.95 33.99
C SER A 323 11.56 22.67 32.66
N HIS A 324 11.80 23.99 32.66
CA HIS A 324 12.24 24.76 31.51
C HIS A 324 13.70 24.43 31.13
N GLU A 325 14.03 24.37 29.83
CA GLU A 325 15.26 23.73 29.33
C GLU A 325 16.27 24.72 28.74
N PHE A 326 17.50 24.67 29.29
CA PHE A 326 18.69 25.42 28.89
C PHE A 326 19.57 24.54 28.01
N LEU A 327 20.21 25.11 26.99
CA LEU A 327 21.23 24.40 26.22
C LEU A 327 22.58 24.49 26.97
N ILE A 328 23.18 23.34 27.26
CA ILE A 328 24.44 23.20 28.01
C ILE A 328 25.50 22.54 27.10
N GLU A 329 26.73 23.05 27.13
CA GLU A 329 27.87 22.55 26.37
C GLU A 329 28.66 21.49 27.15
N PHE A 330 28.83 20.32 26.55
CA PHE A 330 29.81 19.33 27.01
C PHE A 330 31.16 19.60 26.34
N ARG A 331 32.22 19.71 27.14
CA ARG A 331 33.56 20.12 26.69
C ARG A 331 34.62 19.12 27.14
N ARG A 332 35.66 18.95 26.33
CA ARG A 332 36.69 17.92 26.53
C ARG A 332 37.69 18.37 27.61
N ASN A 333 37.68 17.66 28.74
CA ASN A 333 38.13 18.09 30.06
C ASN A 333 37.20 19.17 30.65
N ASP A 334 36.73 18.93 31.88
CA ASP A 334 35.58 19.60 32.52
C ASP A 334 35.92 21.01 33.06
N CYS A 335 36.63 21.81 32.26
CA CYS A 335 37.23 23.07 32.65
C CYS A 335 37.01 24.17 31.60
N VAL A 336 36.96 25.42 32.07
CA VAL A 336 36.74 26.63 31.26
C VAL A 336 37.90 26.85 30.29
N GLY A 337 37.81 26.24 29.11
CA GLY A 337 38.83 26.29 28.04
C GLY A 337 38.89 25.06 27.14
N GLY A 338 38.26 23.94 27.51
CA GLY A 338 38.24 22.71 26.70
C GLY A 338 37.53 22.87 25.33
N GLU A 339 37.80 21.96 24.39
CA GLU A 339 37.11 21.89 23.10
C GLU A 339 35.64 21.45 23.28
N CYS A 340 34.67 22.08 22.61
CA CYS A 340 33.27 21.67 22.71
C CYS A 340 33.02 20.40 21.88
N ILE A 341 32.37 19.41 22.49
CA ILE A 341 32.15 18.07 21.90
C ILE A 341 30.66 17.68 21.80
N GLY A 342 29.75 18.49 22.33
CA GLY A 342 28.30 18.29 22.25
C GLY A 342 27.52 19.40 22.96
N ILE A 343 26.23 19.51 22.64
CA ILE A 343 25.29 20.44 23.27
C ILE A 343 24.01 19.66 23.58
N ASP A 344 23.48 19.80 24.79
CA ASP A 344 22.31 19.05 25.30
C ASP A 344 21.33 19.99 26.03
N ARG A 345 20.06 19.56 26.22
CA ARG A 345 19.00 20.35 26.87
C ARG A 345 18.79 19.92 28.32
N ILE A 346 19.31 20.70 29.26
CA ILE A 346 19.19 20.43 30.70
C ILE A 346 18.12 21.32 31.34
N LYS A 347 17.22 20.69 32.12
CA LYS A 347 16.15 21.35 32.86
C LYS A 347 16.69 22.24 33.98
N ALA A 348 16.11 23.42 34.17
CA ALA A 348 16.57 24.44 35.08
C ALA A 348 16.76 23.97 36.54
N GLY A 349 15.86 23.13 37.03
CA GLY A 349 15.93 22.50 38.36
C GLY A 349 16.88 21.29 38.45
N SER A 350 17.46 20.85 37.34
CA SER A 350 18.48 19.79 37.24
C SER A 350 19.90 20.34 37.00
N LEU A 351 20.03 21.62 36.64
CA LEU A 351 21.30 22.33 36.47
C LEU A 351 22.12 22.35 37.76
N ARG A 352 23.43 22.51 37.60
CA ARG A 352 24.42 22.48 38.68
C ARG A 352 25.41 23.65 38.55
N PRO A 353 25.89 24.21 39.67
CA PRO A 353 27.01 25.14 39.64
C PRO A 353 28.21 24.56 38.87
N GLY A 354 28.66 25.26 37.83
CA GLY A 354 29.71 24.83 36.90
C GLY A 354 29.22 24.38 35.52
N ASP A 355 27.92 24.11 35.31
CA ASP A 355 27.39 23.75 33.99
C ASP A 355 27.60 24.90 33.00
N ILE A 356 28.14 24.61 31.81
CA ILE A 356 28.52 25.63 30.82
C ILE A 356 27.32 25.89 29.89
N CYS A 357 26.70 27.06 29.99
CA CYS A 357 25.55 27.39 29.15
C CYS A 357 25.98 27.78 27.73
N HIS A 358 25.31 27.20 26.74
CA HIS A 358 25.55 27.51 25.33
C HIS A 358 25.04 28.91 24.98
N THR A 359 25.88 29.69 24.30
CA THR A 359 25.61 31.10 23.96
C THR A 359 25.32 31.33 22.48
N GLY A 360 25.32 30.29 21.63
CA GLY A 360 24.91 30.41 20.23
C GLY A 360 25.81 31.30 19.35
N ILE A 361 27.14 31.15 19.46
CA ILE A 361 28.12 31.89 18.66
C ILE A 361 29.14 30.95 18.00
N THR A 362 28.92 30.65 16.72
CA THR A 362 29.97 30.32 15.74
C THR A 362 29.70 31.07 14.43
N ASP A 363 30.77 31.49 13.75
CA ASP A 363 30.83 31.98 12.36
C ASP A 363 29.98 33.21 11.93
N ALA A 364 29.19 33.84 12.81
CA ALA A 364 28.31 34.96 12.46
C ALA A 364 28.86 36.39 12.72
N GLY A 365 30.11 36.56 13.18
CA GLY A 365 30.82 37.85 13.16
C GLY A 365 30.35 38.96 14.12
N ILE A 366 29.59 38.65 15.18
CA ILE A 366 29.21 39.63 16.21
C ILE A 366 30.10 39.45 17.45
N GLU A 367 31.03 40.38 17.69
CA GLU A 367 31.89 40.39 18.88
C GLU A 367 31.14 40.87 20.13
N CYS A 368 30.46 39.96 20.82
CA CYS A 368 30.28 40.10 22.27
C CYS A 368 31.56 39.60 22.97
N GLY A 369 32.27 40.51 23.64
CA GLY A 369 33.58 40.25 24.26
C GLY A 369 33.58 38.99 25.15
N GLY A 370 34.49 38.06 24.85
CA GLY A 370 34.35 36.66 25.27
C GLY A 370 34.44 36.39 26.77
N LYS A 371 33.48 35.59 27.26
CA LYS A 371 33.56 34.70 28.43
C LYS A 371 32.52 33.59 28.24
N MET A 372 32.87 32.35 28.58
CA MET A 372 31.85 31.28 28.73
C MET A 372 30.92 31.65 29.88
N VAL A 373 29.61 31.59 29.63
CA VAL A 373 28.61 31.73 30.68
C VAL A 373 28.45 30.37 31.35
N VAL A 374 28.60 30.33 32.67
CA VAL A 374 28.38 29.11 33.46
C VAL A 374 27.31 29.37 34.51
N VAL A 375 26.65 28.31 34.97
CA VAL A 375 25.74 28.38 36.11
C VAL A 375 26.55 28.61 37.39
N ASP A 376 26.25 29.70 38.11
CA ASP A 376 26.85 30.02 39.41
C ASP A 376 26.03 29.44 40.58
N SER A 377 24.69 29.56 40.51
CA SER A 377 23.76 28.99 41.50
C SER A 377 22.44 28.58 40.87
N VAL A 378 21.75 27.63 41.51
CA VAL A 378 20.39 27.20 41.16
C VAL A 378 19.56 27.24 42.44
N GLU A 379 18.73 28.27 42.56
CA GLU A 379 17.97 28.60 43.76
C GLU A 379 16.47 28.35 43.51
N PHE A 380 15.91 27.31 44.11
CA PHE A 380 14.45 27.10 44.13
C PHE A 380 13.81 28.15 45.05
N LEU A 381 13.12 29.12 44.46
CA LEU A 381 12.45 30.18 45.19
C LEU A 381 11.11 29.68 45.72
N HIS A 382 10.73 30.15 46.90
CA HIS A 382 9.43 29.86 47.51
C HIS A 382 8.35 30.88 47.11
N GLU A 383 8.70 31.87 46.29
CA GLU A 383 7.76 32.77 45.63
C GLU A 383 7.21 32.17 44.33
N LYS A 384 6.04 32.66 43.92
CA LYS A 384 5.30 32.21 42.75
C LYS A 384 5.13 33.38 41.79
N GLU A 385 5.36 33.17 40.50
CA GLU A 385 5.29 34.23 39.50
C GLU A 385 4.50 33.79 38.25
N ASP A 386 4.00 34.78 37.52
CA ASP A 386 3.53 34.57 36.16
C ASP A 386 4.71 34.26 35.23
N VAL A 387 4.51 33.27 34.36
CA VAL A 387 5.53 32.76 33.43
C VAL A 387 4.98 32.74 32.00
N TYR A 388 5.89 32.92 31.06
CA TYR A 388 5.69 33.37 29.70
C TYR A 388 6.55 32.53 28.75
N CYS A 389 6.17 32.43 27.49
CA CYS A 389 6.98 31.81 26.44
C CYS A 389 6.59 32.38 25.08
N CYS A 390 7.42 32.16 24.06
CA CYS A 390 7.16 32.55 22.69
C CYS A 390 7.18 31.35 21.73
N ASN A 391 6.49 31.46 20.59
CA ASN A 391 6.60 30.45 19.55
C ASN A 391 7.68 30.80 18.51
N VAL A 392 8.82 30.12 18.59
CA VAL A 392 9.84 30.08 17.52
C VAL A 392 9.59 28.85 16.66
N GLY A 393 9.84 28.98 15.35
CA GLY A 393 9.56 27.95 14.34
C GLY A 393 10.21 26.59 14.59
N ALA A 394 9.63 25.57 13.94
CA ALA A 394 9.87 24.16 14.26
C ALA A 394 11.28 23.62 13.96
N GLU A 395 12.13 24.38 13.27
CA GLU A 395 13.50 23.98 12.91
C GLU A 395 14.55 24.38 13.98
N GLU A 396 14.26 25.39 14.81
CA GLU A 396 15.20 25.86 15.85
C GLU A 396 14.80 25.46 17.27
N HIS A 397 13.51 25.56 17.59
CA HIS A 397 12.95 25.36 18.92
C HIS A 397 13.73 25.99 20.08
N SER A 398 14.26 27.21 19.87
CA SER A 398 15.08 27.90 20.85
C SER A 398 15.20 29.42 20.65
N PHE A 399 15.51 30.15 21.74
CA PHE A 399 15.77 31.59 21.75
C PHE A 399 16.79 32.00 22.82
N MET A 400 17.42 33.16 22.63
CA MET A 400 18.43 33.73 23.52
C MET A 400 17.80 34.56 24.66
N ALA A 401 18.11 34.18 25.90
CA ALA A 401 17.75 34.89 27.13
C ALA A 401 18.98 35.11 28.02
N GLU A 402 19.15 36.33 28.57
CA GLU A 402 20.23 36.71 29.50
C GLU A 402 21.68 36.34 29.09
N GLY A 403 21.92 36.05 27.81
CA GLY A 403 23.21 35.62 27.27
C GLY A 403 23.34 34.12 26.95
N VAL A 404 22.29 33.32 27.12
CA VAL A 404 22.27 31.86 26.92
C VAL A 404 21.05 31.40 26.11
N ILE A 405 21.08 30.21 25.51
CA ILE A 405 19.99 29.68 24.67
C ILE A 405 19.05 28.74 25.45
N ILE A 406 17.73 28.94 25.29
CA ILE A 406 16.62 28.25 25.99
C ILE A 406 15.45 27.86 25.02
N SER A 407 14.38 27.15 25.47
CA SER A 407 13.50 26.28 24.61
C SER A 407 11.98 26.65 24.50
N ASN A 408 11.19 26.06 23.57
CA ASN A 408 9.71 26.27 23.40
C ASN A 408 8.86 25.01 22.99
N CYS A 409 7.50 25.12 22.87
CA CYS A 409 6.54 24.02 23.21
C CYS A 409 5.19 23.86 22.41
N GLY A 410 4.60 22.63 22.36
CA GLY A 410 3.14 22.28 22.48
C GLY A 410 2.32 21.53 21.38
N GLU A 411 1.84 20.28 21.60
CA GLU A 411 0.63 19.62 20.98
C GLU A 411 0.16 18.27 21.63
N ILE A 412 -1.14 17.88 21.45
CA ILE A 412 -1.97 16.96 22.30
C ILE A 412 -1.75 15.45 22.07
N THR A 413 -2.05 14.50 22.97
CA THR A 413 -1.78 14.31 24.44
C THR A 413 -2.19 15.32 25.54
N SER A 414 -2.14 14.86 26.81
CA SER A 414 -2.50 15.67 28.00
C SER A 414 -1.23 16.17 28.71
N ALA A 415 -1.35 16.60 29.97
CA ALA A 415 -0.28 17.00 30.89
C ALA A 415 -0.36 16.27 32.24
N GLU A 416 -1.50 15.66 32.58
CA GLU A 416 -1.74 15.03 33.88
C GLU A 416 -2.47 13.70 33.73
N SER A 417 -2.14 12.74 34.60
CA SER A 417 -3.01 11.57 34.81
C SER A 417 -4.39 12.04 35.26
N ASP A 418 -5.41 11.26 34.94
CA ASP A 418 -6.82 11.48 35.30
C ASP A 418 -7.53 12.59 34.48
N ASP A 419 -6.89 13.11 33.43
CA ASP A 419 -7.54 14.01 32.45
C ASP A 419 -8.53 13.26 31.54
N ILE A 420 -9.49 13.98 30.97
CA ILE A 420 -10.68 13.42 30.33
C ILE A 420 -11.00 14.08 28.98
N CYS A 421 -11.35 13.26 27.99
CA CYS A 421 -11.57 13.67 26.62
C CYS A 421 -13.06 13.88 26.31
N ASN A 422 -13.43 15.07 25.88
CA ASN A 422 -14.81 15.51 25.71
C ASN A 422 -15.16 15.83 24.25
N LEU A 423 -15.81 14.90 23.55
CA LEU A 423 -15.93 14.93 22.07
C LEU A 423 -17.30 15.40 21.55
N GLY A 424 -17.26 16.15 20.46
CA GLY A 424 -18.37 16.47 19.56
C GLY A 424 -17.83 16.77 18.16
N SER A 425 -18.67 17.14 17.19
CA SER A 425 -18.17 17.54 15.86
C SER A 425 -19.08 18.51 15.13
N VAL A 426 -18.47 19.46 14.42
CA VAL A 426 -19.17 20.32 13.44
C VAL A 426 -19.39 19.53 12.16
N ASN A 427 -20.63 19.49 11.70
CA ASN A 427 -21.01 18.88 10.43
C ASN A 427 -20.90 19.92 9.32
N MET A 428 -19.71 20.02 8.73
CA MET A 428 -19.34 20.99 7.69
C MET A 428 -20.41 21.06 6.61
N ALA A 429 -20.84 19.91 6.09
CA ALA A 429 -21.85 19.78 5.02
C ALA A 429 -23.15 20.57 5.24
N ARG A 430 -23.50 20.88 6.49
CA ARG A 430 -24.72 21.60 6.86
C ARG A 430 -24.50 23.07 7.20
N ILE A 431 -23.30 23.60 6.93
CA ILE A 431 -22.92 25.01 7.14
C ILE A 431 -22.92 25.75 5.80
N SER A 432 -23.81 26.74 5.70
CA SER A 432 -24.05 27.54 4.49
C SER A 432 -23.16 28.79 4.38
N SER A 433 -22.70 29.34 5.51
CA SER A 433 -21.98 30.61 5.56
C SER A 433 -20.94 30.67 6.68
N LEU A 434 -20.00 31.62 6.56
CA LEU A 434 -19.00 31.91 7.60
C LEU A 434 -19.64 32.33 8.93
N GLU A 435 -20.78 33.04 8.90
CA GLU A 435 -21.49 33.46 10.11
C GLU A 435 -22.20 32.27 10.80
N GLU A 436 -22.75 31.35 10.00
CA GLU A 436 -23.25 30.08 10.51
C GLU A 436 -22.11 29.19 11.04
N MET A 437 -20.93 29.24 10.44
CA MET A 437 -19.73 28.55 10.95
C MET A 437 -19.33 29.10 12.32
N ARG A 438 -19.22 30.43 12.47
CA ARG A 438 -18.96 31.09 13.78
C ARG A 438 -20.00 30.66 14.80
N THR A 439 -21.28 30.70 14.42
CA THR A 439 -22.40 30.31 15.29
C THR A 439 -22.28 28.85 15.73
N VAL A 440 -22.08 27.90 14.81
CA VAL A 440 -22.05 26.46 15.15
C VAL A 440 -20.77 26.07 15.88
N VAL A 441 -19.61 26.67 15.54
CA VAL A 441 -18.37 26.50 16.30
C VAL A 441 -18.55 27.05 17.73
N ALA A 442 -19.11 28.24 17.89
CA ALA A 442 -19.36 28.84 19.21
C ALA A 442 -20.33 28.00 20.05
N LEU A 443 -21.49 27.63 19.50
CA LEU A 443 -22.50 26.84 20.20
C LEU A 443 -22.01 25.41 20.52
N GLY A 444 -21.25 24.78 19.61
CA GLY A 444 -20.63 23.47 19.84
C GLY A 444 -19.52 23.52 20.91
N THR A 445 -18.71 24.58 20.91
CA THR A 445 -17.69 24.83 21.94
C THR A 445 -18.32 25.09 23.31
N ALA A 446 -19.34 25.96 23.36
CA ALA A 446 -20.12 26.25 24.56
C ALA A 446 -20.80 24.99 25.11
N PHE A 447 -21.37 24.15 24.25
CA PHE A 447 -21.97 22.87 24.63
C PHE A 447 -20.93 21.90 25.22
N LEU A 448 -19.77 21.75 24.59
CA LEU A 448 -18.72 20.87 25.12
C LEU A 448 -18.16 21.41 26.45
N LEU A 449 -17.97 22.73 26.57
CA LEU A 449 -17.55 23.36 27.83
C LEU A 449 -18.58 23.15 28.95
N ALA A 450 -19.87 23.40 28.70
CA ALA A 450 -20.95 23.10 29.64
C ALA A 450 -21.03 21.60 29.96
N GLY A 451 -20.78 20.75 28.96
CA GLY A 451 -20.63 19.30 29.11
C GLY A 451 -19.49 18.88 30.04
N SER A 452 -18.42 19.68 30.14
CA SER A 452 -17.36 19.47 31.14
C SER A 452 -17.81 19.78 32.57
N VAL A 453 -18.87 20.56 32.77
CA VAL A 453 -19.51 20.79 34.08
C VAL A 453 -20.57 19.73 34.33
N TYR A 454 -21.43 19.47 33.35
CA TYR A 454 -22.55 18.52 33.40
C TYR A 454 -22.11 17.07 33.66
N SER A 455 -21.00 16.62 33.07
CA SER A 455 -20.62 15.21 33.20
C SER A 455 -20.41 14.82 34.66
N ASP A 456 -21.09 13.75 35.08
CA ASP A 456 -20.58 12.93 36.17
C ASP A 456 -19.16 12.46 35.83
N VAL A 457 -18.34 12.25 36.86
CA VAL A 457 -16.97 11.73 36.75
C VAL A 457 -16.79 10.58 37.73
N PRO A 458 -15.97 9.57 37.40
CA PRO A 458 -15.92 8.32 38.17
C PRO A 458 -15.34 8.49 39.58
N TYR A 459 -14.50 9.50 39.81
CA TYR A 459 -13.93 9.85 41.13
C TYR A 459 -13.34 11.27 41.10
N GLU A 460 -12.96 11.76 42.26
CA GLU A 460 -12.72 13.18 42.52
C GLU A 460 -11.40 13.72 41.91
N GLU A 461 -10.43 12.86 41.65
CA GLU A 461 -9.17 13.25 40.98
C GLU A 461 -9.44 13.65 39.52
N VAL A 462 -10.32 12.91 38.83
CA VAL A 462 -10.81 13.27 37.49
C VAL A 462 -11.62 14.56 37.53
N ARG A 463 -12.38 14.83 38.61
CA ARG A 463 -13.04 16.13 38.79
C ARG A 463 -11.99 17.25 38.80
N LYS A 464 -10.98 17.16 39.66
CA LYS A 464 -9.92 18.17 39.80
C LYS A 464 -9.17 18.41 38.50
N VAL A 465 -8.73 17.36 37.80
CA VAL A 465 -7.93 17.48 36.57
C VAL A 465 -8.79 17.99 35.40
N ARG A 466 -10.01 17.49 35.25
CA ARG A 466 -11.01 18.04 34.31
C ARG A 466 -11.29 19.51 34.60
N ASP A 467 -11.56 19.86 35.86
CA ASP A 467 -11.92 21.22 36.26
C ASP A 467 -10.71 22.17 36.32
N LYS A 468 -9.49 21.67 36.15
CA LYS A 468 -8.29 22.45 35.83
C LYS A 468 -8.11 22.65 34.32
N ASN A 469 -8.14 21.57 33.54
CA ASN A 469 -7.68 21.56 32.14
C ASN A 469 -8.79 21.70 31.08
N ARG A 470 -10.05 21.37 31.44
CA ARG A 470 -11.28 21.36 30.63
C ARG A 470 -11.07 20.99 29.15
N ARG A 471 -10.30 19.93 28.87
CA ARG A 471 -9.92 19.55 27.51
C ARG A 471 -11.16 19.21 26.67
N LEU A 472 -11.28 19.87 25.52
CA LEU A 472 -12.41 19.68 24.60
C LEU A 472 -11.96 18.83 23.39
N GLY A 473 -12.88 18.66 22.45
CA GLY A 473 -12.82 17.60 21.45
C GLY A 473 -13.74 17.89 20.26
N LEU A 474 -13.78 19.14 19.80
CA LEU A 474 -14.61 19.57 18.69
C LEU A 474 -13.94 19.18 17.37
N GLY A 475 -14.27 18.01 16.83
CA GLY A 475 -13.82 17.57 15.51
C GLY A 475 -14.65 18.15 14.35
N LEU A 476 -14.33 17.71 13.13
CA LEU A 476 -15.13 17.94 11.93
C LEU A 476 -15.79 16.63 11.45
N MET A 477 -16.88 16.74 10.71
CA MET A 477 -17.46 15.67 9.90
C MET A 477 -18.10 16.25 8.64
N GLY A 478 -18.26 15.43 7.59
CA GLY A 478 -18.85 15.87 6.32
C GLY A 478 -18.02 16.90 5.56
N LEU A 479 -16.71 16.94 5.77
CA LEU A 479 -15.80 17.88 5.10
C LEU A 479 -15.84 17.72 3.58
N HIS A 480 -15.79 16.47 3.10
CA HIS A 480 -15.88 16.21 1.67
C HIS A 480 -17.28 16.54 1.11
N GLU A 481 -18.35 16.27 1.85
CA GLU A 481 -19.72 16.68 1.44
C GLU A 481 -19.83 18.22 1.31
N TRP A 482 -19.17 19.00 2.17
CA TRP A 482 -19.11 20.48 2.08
C TRP A 482 -18.40 20.99 0.82
N LEU A 483 -17.31 20.33 0.41
CA LEU A 483 -16.56 20.65 -0.82
C LEU A 483 -17.42 20.36 -2.05
N LEU A 484 -18.04 19.17 -2.11
CA LEU A 484 -18.91 18.76 -3.23
C LEU A 484 -20.12 19.70 -3.41
N ILE A 485 -20.74 20.15 -2.32
CA ILE A 485 -21.85 21.12 -2.35
C ILE A 485 -21.43 22.47 -2.97
N ARG A 486 -20.13 22.80 -2.97
CA ARG A 486 -19.57 24.01 -3.57
C ARG A 486 -18.92 23.77 -4.94
N GLY A 487 -19.06 22.57 -5.51
CA GLY A 487 -18.42 22.18 -6.77
C GLY A 487 -16.89 22.05 -6.68
N LYS A 488 -16.37 21.76 -5.47
CA LYS A 488 -14.93 21.72 -5.18
C LYS A 488 -14.44 20.29 -4.99
N ALA A 489 -13.23 20.06 -5.47
CA ALA A 489 -12.49 18.81 -5.32
C ALA A 489 -11.97 18.63 -3.87
N TYR A 490 -11.72 17.40 -3.47
CA TYR A 490 -11.15 17.06 -2.16
C TYR A 490 -9.70 17.52 -2.05
N GLY A 491 -9.45 18.64 -1.36
CA GLY A 491 -8.13 19.23 -1.23
C GLY A 491 -8.15 20.64 -0.60
N PRO A 492 -6.97 21.27 -0.45
CA PRO A 492 -6.85 22.66 0.01
C PRO A 492 -7.66 23.64 -0.86
N ASP A 493 -8.31 24.62 -0.24
CA ASP A 493 -9.14 25.62 -0.92
C ASP A 493 -9.26 26.91 -0.08
N GLU A 494 -9.23 28.06 -0.73
CA GLU A 494 -9.23 29.40 -0.09
C GLU A 494 -10.55 29.76 0.61
N GLU A 495 -11.68 29.11 0.29
CA GLU A 495 -12.90 29.24 1.09
C GLU A 495 -12.85 28.30 2.28
N LEU A 496 -12.44 27.05 2.08
CA LEU A 496 -12.30 26.08 3.17
C LEU A 496 -11.37 26.61 4.27
N GLU A 497 -10.23 27.20 3.86
CA GLU A 497 -9.28 27.85 4.76
C GLU A 497 -9.98 28.86 5.70
N ARG A 498 -10.83 29.74 5.17
CA ARG A 498 -11.60 30.71 5.97
C ARG A 498 -12.64 30.08 6.91
N TYR A 499 -13.15 28.88 6.62
CA TYR A 499 -13.98 28.13 7.57
C TYR A 499 -13.12 27.40 8.62
N LEU A 500 -11.91 26.95 8.25
CA LEU A 500 -10.93 26.32 9.15
C LEU A 500 -10.27 27.33 10.09
N GLU A 501 -10.06 28.58 9.69
CA GLU A 501 -9.67 29.71 10.54
C GLU A 501 -10.72 29.96 11.65
N ILE A 502 -12.00 30.03 11.28
CA ILE A 502 -13.12 30.20 12.24
C ILE A 502 -13.21 29.01 13.20
N TYR A 503 -12.93 27.80 12.72
CA TYR A 503 -12.85 26.59 13.54
C TYR A 503 -11.63 26.56 14.45
N ALA A 504 -10.47 27.08 14.01
CA ALA A 504 -9.26 27.20 14.81
C ALA A 504 -9.43 28.25 15.93
N GLY A 505 -10.17 29.34 15.67
CA GLY A 505 -10.58 30.34 16.67
C GLY A 505 -11.57 29.85 17.75
N ASN A 506 -11.77 28.53 17.89
CA ASN A 506 -12.61 27.96 18.94
C ASN A 506 -12.00 28.10 20.34
N LYS A 507 -10.68 28.28 20.46
CA LYS A 507 -9.94 28.47 21.71
C LYS A 507 -10.34 29.75 22.43
N GLU A 508 -10.48 30.85 21.68
CA GLU A 508 -10.85 32.17 22.18
C GLU A 508 -12.33 32.20 22.59
N ILE A 509 -13.19 31.52 21.83
CA ILE A 509 -14.61 31.36 22.18
C ILE A 509 -14.77 30.49 23.44
N ALA A 510 -13.98 29.42 23.56
CA ALA A 510 -13.95 28.58 24.76
C ALA A 510 -13.52 29.38 26.00
N ALA A 511 -12.52 30.25 25.86
CA ALA A 511 -12.08 31.14 26.93
C ALA A 511 -13.17 32.16 27.33
N GLY A 512 -13.86 32.77 26.36
CA GLY A 512 -14.94 33.73 26.63
C GLY A 512 -16.12 33.12 27.39
N TYR A 513 -16.58 31.93 27.01
CA TYR A 513 -17.62 31.23 27.77
C TYR A 513 -17.13 30.72 29.13
N ALA A 514 -15.86 30.33 29.26
CA ALA A 514 -15.30 29.92 30.54
C ALA A 514 -15.28 31.08 31.54
N ASP A 515 -14.74 32.24 31.14
CA ASP A 515 -14.74 33.45 31.97
C ASP A 515 -16.17 33.85 32.38
N ALA A 516 -17.10 33.85 31.43
CA ALA A 516 -18.51 34.24 31.65
C ALA A 516 -19.29 33.30 32.59
N TRP A 517 -18.86 32.04 32.72
CA TRP A 517 -19.46 31.04 33.62
C TRP A 517 -18.64 30.80 34.91
N GLY A 518 -17.56 31.55 35.13
CA GLY A 518 -16.69 31.38 36.30
C GLY A 518 -15.88 30.08 36.28
N LEU A 519 -15.57 29.57 35.09
CA LEU A 519 -14.85 28.32 34.85
C LEU A 519 -13.39 28.58 34.45
N SER A 520 -12.54 27.57 34.66
CA SER A 520 -11.23 27.44 34.04
C SER A 520 -11.32 27.39 32.50
N ARG A 521 -10.33 27.98 31.83
CA ARG A 521 -10.26 28.03 30.35
C ARG A 521 -9.74 26.68 29.80
N PRO A 522 -10.39 26.08 28.78
CA PRO A 522 -9.92 24.88 28.11
C PRO A 522 -8.53 24.96 27.49
N VAL A 523 -7.81 23.83 27.50
CA VAL A 523 -6.46 23.74 26.96
C VAL A 523 -6.40 23.41 25.43
N LYS A 524 -7.19 22.45 24.90
CA LYS A 524 -6.93 21.77 23.57
C LYS A 524 -8.16 20.98 22.95
N THR A 525 -8.13 20.41 21.70
CA THR A 525 -9.37 20.09 20.88
C THR A 525 -9.68 18.94 19.80
N ARG A 526 -8.88 18.09 19.06
CA ARG A 526 -9.34 17.44 17.72
C ARG A 526 -9.13 15.86 17.43
N ALA A 527 -9.48 15.21 16.24
CA ALA A 527 -9.39 13.68 15.92
C ALA A 527 -9.73 13.08 14.44
N ILE A 528 -9.35 11.79 14.03
CA ILE A 528 -9.62 11.05 12.69
C ILE A 528 -9.54 9.42 12.62
N ALA A 529 -9.82 8.65 11.48
CA ALA A 529 -9.69 7.12 11.27
C ALA A 529 -9.86 6.43 9.80
N PRO A 530 -9.47 5.12 9.47
CA PRO A 530 -9.32 4.47 8.08
C PRO A 530 -9.85 2.97 7.71
N THR A 531 -9.63 2.37 6.48
CA THR A 531 -10.17 1.03 5.89
C THR A 531 -9.40 0.27 4.70
N GLY A 532 -9.77 -0.99 4.20
CA GLY A 532 -9.20 -1.77 2.98
C GLY A 532 -9.77 -3.21 2.55
N CYS A 533 -9.40 -3.89 1.39
CA CYS A 533 -10.13 -5.05 0.68
C CYS A 533 -9.44 -6.44 0.18
N GLN A 534 -9.51 -6.94 -1.11
CA GLN A 534 -9.59 -8.41 -1.61
C GLN A 534 -8.53 -8.90 -2.71
N ALA A 535 -8.35 -10.18 -3.18
CA ALA A 535 -7.29 -10.68 -4.17
C ALA A 535 -7.62 -11.33 -5.58
N GLY A 536 -6.62 -11.84 -6.38
CA GLY A 536 -6.58 -11.72 -7.88
C GLY A 536 -6.34 -12.83 -8.97
N ASP A 537 -5.68 -13.98 -8.77
CA ASP A 537 -5.63 -15.05 -9.83
C ASP A 537 -6.93 -15.89 -9.87
N THR A 538 -7.79 -15.64 -8.89
CA THR A 538 -9.16 -16.09 -8.69
C THR A 538 -10.00 -16.09 -9.97
N LEU A 539 -10.53 -17.26 -10.34
CA LEU A 539 -11.51 -17.45 -11.40
C LEU A 539 -12.91 -17.00 -10.96
N ILE A 540 -13.53 -16.17 -11.80
CA ILE A 540 -14.92 -15.73 -11.70
C ILE A 540 -15.71 -16.36 -12.85
N VAL A 541 -16.89 -16.90 -12.55
CA VAL A 541 -17.81 -17.43 -13.56
C VAL A 541 -18.62 -16.27 -14.14
N THR A 542 -18.56 -16.04 -15.45
CA THR A 542 -19.21 -14.90 -16.11
C THR A 542 -20.01 -15.30 -17.35
N GLU A 543 -20.86 -14.39 -17.85
CA GLU A 543 -21.56 -14.58 -19.13
C GLU A 543 -20.61 -14.65 -20.36
N ASN A 544 -19.41 -14.06 -20.26
CA ASN A 544 -18.43 -14.05 -21.34
C ASN A 544 -17.52 -15.29 -21.34
N GLY A 545 -17.37 -15.98 -20.21
CA GLY A 545 -16.39 -17.04 -19.98
C GLY A 545 -16.10 -17.27 -18.50
N ILE A 546 -15.22 -18.23 -18.20
CA ILE A 546 -14.65 -18.39 -16.86
C ILE A 546 -13.29 -17.68 -16.86
N LEU A 547 -13.27 -16.47 -16.30
CA LEU A 547 -12.18 -15.50 -16.38
C LEU A 547 -11.53 -15.30 -15.01
N THR A 548 -10.21 -15.20 -14.95
CA THR A 548 -9.52 -14.71 -13.74
C THR A 548 -9.84 -13.23 -13.50
N LEU A 549 -9.65 -12.72 -12.28
CA LEU A 549 -9.78 -11.28 -12.03
C LEU A 549 -8.79 -10.46 -12.89
N ASN A 550 -7.58 -10.96 -13.10
CA ASN A 550 -6.60 -10.42 -14.07
C ASN A 550 -7.05 -10.44 -15.55
N GLU A 551 -8.10 -11.18 -15.91
CA GLU A 551 -8.73 -11.17 -17.24
C GLU A 551 -10.04 -10.35 -17.28
N LEU A 552 -10.59 -10.00 -16.12
CA LEU A 552 -11.78 -9.16 -15.96
C LEU A 552 -11.46 -7.66 -15.90
N GLY A 553 -10.32 -7.32 -15.30
CA GLY A 553 -9.80 -5.95 -15.23
C GLY A 553 -8.29 -5.91 -15.50
N ARG A 554 -7.79 -4.74 -15.90
CA ARG A 554 -6.39 -4.52 -16.21
C ARG A 554 -5.60 -4.39 -14.91
N ALA A 555 -4.73 -5.34 -14.61
CA ALA A 555 -3.94 -5.31 -13.37
C ALA A 555 -3.05 -4.05 -13.21
N GLY A 556 -2.59 -3.48 -14.34
CA GLY A 556 -1.90 -2.18 -14.42
C GLY A 556 -2.74 -1.08 -15.07
N GLY A 557 -4.07 -1.08 -14.86
CA GLY A 557 -4.96 0.02 -15.24
C GLY A 557 -5.20 1.00 -14.09
N GLU A 558 -6.20 1.87 -14.25
CA GLU A 558 -6.75 2.72 -13.18
C GLU A 558 -7.19 1.88 -11.99
N GLN A 559 -7.22 2.47 -10.79
CA GLN A 559 -7.52 1.73 -9.58
C GLN A 559 -8.99 1.29 -9.57
N TRP A 560 -9.88 2.16 -10.07
CA TRP A 560 -11.27 1.82 -10.35
C TRP A 560 -11.55 1.72 -11.85
N GLN A 561 -12.05 0.56 -12.27
CA GLN A 561 -12.33 0.25 -13.66
C GLN A 561 -13.80 -0.09 -13.85
N SER A 562 -14.45 0.59 -14.79
CA SER A 562 -15.85 0.31 -15.16
C SER A 562 -15.98 -1.12 -15.70
N LEU A 563 -16.80 -1.93 -15.04
CA LEU A 563 -17.09 -3.31 -15.43
C LEU A 563 -18.57 -3.41 -15.80
N ASN A 564 -18.88 -4.18 -16.85
CA ASN A 564 -20.27 -4.49 -17.20
C ASN A 564 -20.36 -5.95 -17.64
N VAL A 565 -20.25 -6.83 -16.65
CA VAL A 565 -20.21 -8.29 -16.84
C VAL A 565 -21.11 -8.94 -15.80
N LYS A 566 -22.05 -9.77 -16.23
CA LYS A 566 -22.80 -10.63 -15.29
C LYS A 566 -21.88 -11.71 -14.74
N VAL A 567 -21.67 -11.67 -13.43
CA VAL A 567 -20.96 -12.68 -12.64
C VAL A 567 -21.96 -13.64 -11.99
N SER A 568 -21.59 -14.90 -11.85
CA SER A 568 -22.46 -15.92 -11.26
C SER A 568 -22.50 -15.84 -9.74
N GLN A 569 -23.61 -16.35 -9.18
CA GLN A 569 -23.94 -16.36 -7.75
C GLN A 569 -24.73 -17.63 -7.41
N GLU A 570 -24.87 -17.91 -6.11
CA GLU A 570 -25.56 -19.09 -5.56
C GLU A 570 -26.99 -19.28 -6.11
N ASN A 571 -27.68 -18.19 -6.45
CA ASN A 571 -29.08 -18.15 -6.92
C ASN A 571 -29.25 -17.26 -8.18
N GLY A 572 -28.30 -17.30 -9.12
CA GLY A 572 -28.41 -16.64 -10.43
C GLY A 572 -27.19 -15.81 -10.82
N ALA A 573 -27.25 -15.08 -11.93
CA ALA A 573 -26.17 -14.17 -12.35
C ALA A 573 -26.59 -12.70 -12.19
N LYS A 574 -25.65 -11.83 -11.81
CA LYS A 574 -25.85 -10.40 -11.57
C LYS A 574 -24.69 -9.58 -12.10
N THR A 575 -24.96 -8.36 -12.53
CA THR A 575 -23.92 -7.46 -13.09
C THR A 575 -22.95 -7.01 -11.99
N ALA A 576 -21.66 -7.26 -12.19
CA ALA A 576 -20.60 -6.52 -11.52
C ALA A 576 -20.36 -5.21 -12.28
N SER A 577 -20.43 -4.08 -11.58
CA SER A 577 -20.41 -2.71 -12.15
C SER A 577 -19.02 -2.07 -12.15
N ARG A 578 -18.15 -2.52 -11.25
CA ARG A 578 -16.81 -1.97 -11.07
C ARG A 578 -15.83 -3.07 -10.69
N PHE A 579 -14.60 -2.94 -11.14
CA PHE A 579 -13.42 -3.71 -10.76
C PHE A 579 -12.44 -2.77 -10.04
N TYR A 580 -11.84 -3.23 -8.96
CA TYR A 580 -10.99 -2.42 -8.07
C TYR A 580 -9.61 -3.05 -7.90
N VAL A 581 -8.55 -2.26 -7.96
CA VAL A 581 -7.14 -2.67 -7.74
C VAL A 581 -6.68 -2.21 -6.35
N ASN A 582 -6.38 -3.13 -5.44
CA ASN A 582 -5.85 -2.81 -4.11
C ASN A 582 -4.30 -2.70 -4.08
N GLY A 583 -3.60 -3.11 -5.14
CA GLY A 583 -2.13 -3.19 -5.16
C GLY A 583 -1.61 -4.50 -4.56
N LEU A 584 -0.34 -4.58 -4.15
CA LEU A 584 0.18 -5.77 -3.43
C LEU A 584 -0.25 -5.72 -1.96
N ALA A 585 -0.87 -6.80 -1.44
CA ALA A 585 -1.21 -6.89 -0.02
C ALA A 585 -1.05 -8.30 0.56
N LYS A 586 -1.05 -8.38 1.90
CA LYS A 586 -0.93 -9.64 2.65
C LYS A 586 -2.20 -10.48 2.54
N THR A 587 -2.02 -11.70 2.06
CA THR A 587 -3.07 -12.68 1.79
C THR A 587 -2.87 -13.95 2.60
N LYS A 588 -3.86 -14.83 2.58
CA LYS A 588 -3.67 -16.26 2.88
C LYS A 588 -4.11 -17.09 1.70
N LYS A 589 -3.32 -18.10 1.35
CA LYS A 589 -3.71 -19.19 0.44
C LYS A 589 -4.47 -20.24 1.23
N ILE A 590 -5.68 -20.58 0.81
CA ILE A 590 -6.59 -21.52 1.48
C ILE A 590 -6.80 -22.70 0.54
N GLN A 591 -6.19 -23.85 0.82
CA GLN A 591 -6.42 -25.07 0.05
C GLN A 591 -7.68 -25.79 0.54
N LEU A 592 -8.52 -26.26 -0.38
CA LEU A 592 -9.77 -26.98 -0.11
C LEU A 592 -9.64 -28.49 -0.40
N SER A 593 -10.59 -29.29 0.09
CA SER A 593 -10.63 -30.75 0.00
C SER A 593 -10.87 -31.29 -1.41
N SER A 594 -11.38 -30.45 -2.32
CA SER A 594 -11.32 -30.72 -3.76
C SER A 594 -9.93 -30.58 -4.37
N GLY A 595 -9.04 -29.78 -3.78
CA GLY A 595 -7.77 -29.33 -4.39
C GLY A 595 -7.82 -27.92 -5.00
N ILE A 596 -8.97 -27.21 -4.91
CA ILE A 596 -9.03 -25.76 -5.18
C ILE A 596 -8.15 -25.00 -4.17
N ILE A 597 -7.59 -23.87 -4.59
CA ILE A 597 -6.92 -22.90 -3.71
C ILE A 597 -7.65 -21.56 -3.86
N LEU A 598 -7.93 -20.88 -2.74
CA LEU A 598 -8.40 -19.49 -2.70
C LEU A 598 -7.25 -18.60 -2.22
N GLU A 599 -7.22 -17.33 -2.61
CA GLU A 599 -6.28 -16.35 -2.08
C GLU A 599 -6.99 -15.01 -1.88
N ALA A 600 -6.88 -14.42 -0.67
CA ALA A 600 -7.50 -13.14 -0.30
C ALA A 600 -6.87 -12.57 0.99
N THR A 601 -7.12 -11.29 1.31
CA THR A 601 -6.57 -10.63 2.52
C THR A 601 -7.32 -11.04 3.80
N LEU A 602 -6.68 -10.83 4.96
CA LEU A 602 -7.18 -11.26 6.28
C LEU A 602 -8.59 -10.78 6.63
N ASN A 603 -8.98 -9.57 6.24
CA ASN A 603 -10.29 -8.99 6.59
C ASN A 603 -11.41 -9.38 5.63
N HIS A 604 -11.05 -9.85 4.43
CA HIS A 604 -11.97 -10.39 3.43
C HIS A 604 -12.61 -11.67 3.94
N ARG A 605 -13.83 -12.00 3.50
CA ARG A 605 -14.62 -13.10 4.10
C ARG A 605 -15.32 -13.97 3.09
N TYR A 606 -15.23 -15.29 3.32
CA TYR A 606 -15.95 -16.32 2.58
C TYR A 606 -17.16 -16.84 3.36
N ARG A 607 -18.12 -17.46 2.66
CA ARG A 607 -19.31 -18.08 3.25
C ARG A 607 -19.02 -19.53 3.70
N LYS A 608 -19.34 -19.85 4.96
CA LYS A 608 -19.04 -21.11 5.66
C LYS A 608 -20.32 -21.74 6.22
N LEU A 609 -20.51 -23.04 6.05
CA LEU A 609 -21.61 -23.80 6.67
C LEU A 609 -21.31 -24.05 8.16
N HIS A 610 -22.28 -23.78 9.04
CA HIS A 610 -22.13 -23.93 10.49
C HIS A 610 -23.48 -24.25 11.15
N ALA A 611 -23.53 -25.33 11.94
CA ALA A 611 -24.69 -25.70 12.77
C ALA A 611 -26.07 -25.73 12.05
N ASN A 612 -26.10 -26.21 10.79
CA ASN A 612 -27.26 -26.23 9.88
C ASN A 612 -27.71 -24.87 9.31
N ASP A 613 -26.91 -23.81 9.47
CA ASP A 613 -27.04 -22.50 8.82
C ASP A 613 -25.73 -22.13 8.09
N TYR A 614 -25.62 -20.94 7.49
CA TYR A 614 -24.35 -20.42 6.97
C TYR A 614 -23.97 -19.07 7.60
N VAL A 615 -22.66 -18.88 7.80
CA VAL A 615 -22.04 -17.68 8.37
C VAL A 615 -20.93 -17.15 7.46
N TRP A 616 -20.35 -16.00 7.83
CA TRP A 616 -19.24 -15.39 7.09
C TRP A 616 -17.98 -15.35 7.94
N ALA A 617 -17.05 -16.23 7.60
CA ALA A 617 -15.74 -16.30 8.22
C ALA A 617 -14.75 -15.44 7.42
N SER A 618 -14.01 -14.58 8.11
CA SER A 618 -12.86 -13.89 7.52
C SER A 618 -11.76 -14.87 7.15
N VAL A 619 -10.94 -14.54 6.16
CA VAL A 619 -9.73 -15.30 5.81
C VAL A 619 -8.75 -15.35 7.00
N GLY A 620 -8.71 -14.29 7.81
CA GLY A 620 -8.02 -14.30 9.10
C GLY A 620 -8.63 -15.24 10.16
N SER A 621 -9.87 -15.69 9.99
CA SER A 621 -10.66 -16.51 10.93
C SER A 621 -11.34 -17.72 10.23
N LEU A 622 -10.65 -18.31 9.25
CA LEU A 622 -10.93 -19.63 8.71
C LEU A 622 -9.90 -20.59 9.27
N ASP A 623 -10.32 -21.83 9.53
CA ASP A 623 -9.49 -22.90 10.08
C ASP A 623 -9.61 -24.18 9.22
N PRO A 624 -8.57 -25.03 9.16
CA PRO A 624 -8.69 -26.37 8.58
C PRO A 624 -9.84 -27.18 9.21
N GLY A 625 -10.64 -27.84 8.37
CA GLY A 625 -11.91 -28.46 8.76
C GLY A 625 -13.15 -27.60 8.46
N ASP A 626 -12.99 -26.33 8.09
CA ASP A 626 -14.11 -25.46 7.77
C ASP A 626 -14.78 -25.79 6.43
N LYS A 627 -16.09 -26.07 6.45
CA LYS A 627 -16.89 -26.29 5.24
C LYS A 627 -17.28 -24.96 4.60
N LEU A 628 -16.61 -24.55 3.52
CA LEU A 628 -17.02 -23.41 2.70
C LEU A 628 -18.19 -23.78 1.79
N VAL A 629 -19.09 -22.83 1.52
CA VAL A 629 -20.20 -22.99 0.58
C VAL A 629 -19.69 -22.81 -0.85
N VAL A 630 -19.90 -23.81 -1.70
CA VAL A 630 -19.44 -23.86 -3.08
C VAL A 630 -20.61 -23.93 -4.04
N SER A 631 -20.63 -23.08 -5.07
CA SER A 631 -21.62 -23.13 -6.14
C SER A 631 -21.36 -24.27 -7.14
N LEU A 632 -22.41 -24.95 -7.58
CA LEU A 632 -22.41 -25.95 -8.65
C LEU A 632 -23.36 -25.50 -9.76
N GLY A 633 -22.84 -25.36 -10.98
CA GLY A 633 -23.52 -24.73 -12.10
C GLY A 633 -23.24 -23.23 -12.19
N GLY A 634 -24.06 -22.53 -12.97
CA GLY A 634 -23.91 -21.10 -13.24
C GLY A 634 -23.28 -20.77 -14.59
N TYR A 635 -22.55 -21.71 -15.21
CA TYR A 635 -22.09 -21.56 -16.59
C TYR A 635 -23.11 -22.08 -17.61
N ASN A 636 -23.70 -21.14 -18.35
CA ASN A 636 -24.76 -21.38 -19.35
C ASN A 636 -24.50 -20.65 -20.68
N LYS A 637 -23.24 -20.38 -21.03
CA LYS A 637 -22.89 -19.71 -22.30
C LYS A 637 -23.18 -20.64 -23.50
N SER A 638 -23.87 -20.12 -24.51
CA SER A 638 -24.15 -20.83 -25.78
C SER A 638 -23.37 -20.29 -26.98
N ALA A 639 -22.84 -19.06 -26.91
CA ALA A 639 -22.10 -18.43 -28.00
C ALA A 639 -20.61 -18.82 -28.01
N GLU A 640 -20.09 -19.11 -29.20
CA GLU A 640 -18.69 -19.50 -29.42
C GLU A 640 -17.77 -18.31 -29.71
N PRO A 641 -16.49 -18.34 -29.29
CA PRO A 641 -15.50 -17.33 -29.66
C PRO A 641 -15.04 -17.45 -31.12
N PRO A 642 -14.74 -16.32 -31.79
CA PRO A 642 -14.11 -16.31 -33.10
C PRO A 642 -12.63 -16.72 -33.02
N LEU A 643 -12.08 -17.17 -34.15
CA LEU A 643 -10.69 -17.61 -34.29
C LEU A 643 -9.98 -16.82 -35.39
N LEU A 644 -8.70 -16.54 -35.19
CA LEU A 644 -7.88 -15.70 -36.07
C LEU A 644 -7.40 -16.50 -37.30
N PRO A 645 -7.56 -15.98 -38.53
CA PRO A 645 -7.10 -16.63 -39.75
C PRO A 645 -5.59 -16.44 -39.97
N VAL A 646 -4.96 -17.44 -40.59
CA VAL A 646 -3.56 -17.37 -41.03
C VAL A 646 -3.46 -16.40 -42.23
N ARG A 647 -2.42 -15.58 -42.27
CA ARG A 647 -2.11 -14.69 -43.41
C ARG A 647 -1.03 -15.30 -44.30
N LYS A 648 -1.10 -15.04 -45.62
CA LYS A 648 -0.01 -15.37 -46.56
C LYS A 648 1.30 -14.69 -46.12
N ILE A 649 2.38 -15.46 -46.04
CA ILE A 649 3.76 -14.97 -45.89
C ILE A 649 4.40 -14.79 -47.27
N HIS A 650 4.01 -15.60 -48.25
CA HIS A 650 4.43 -15.47 -49.65
C HIS A 650 3.22 -15.26 -50.59
N PRO A 651 3.33 -14.47 -51.69
CA PRO A 651 2.20 -14.21 -52.58
C PRO A 651 1.51 -15.49 -53.11
N ASN A 652 2.33 -16.51 -53.41
CA ASN A 652 1.92 -17.78 -53.98
C ASN A 652 1.61 -18.86 -52.92
N GLU A 653 1.53 -18.51 -51.63
CA GLU A 653 1.19 -19.45 -50.56
C GLU A 653 -0.33 -19.57 -50.42
N ASP A 654 -0.95 -20.69 -50.77
CA ASP A 654 -2.38 -20.86 -50.57
C ASP A 654 -2.73 -21.21 -49.12
N ILE A 655 -3.73 -20.51 -48.57
CA ILE A 655 -4.12 -20.62 -47.17
C ILE A 655 -5.11 -21.78 -47.03
N ALA A 656 -4.81 -22.73 -46.14
CA ALA A 656 -5.73 -23.81 -45.83
C ALA A 656 -7.00 -23.30 -45.09
N GLY A 657 -8.12 -23.97 -45.29
CA GLY A 657 -9.44 -23.58 -44.76
C GLY A 657 -9.60 -23.84 -43.27
N PHE A 658 -8.87 -23.11 -42.43
CA PHE A 658 -8.95 -23.24 -40.97
C PHE A 658 -10.28 -22.72 -40.38
N PRO A 659 -10.75 -23.25 -39.24
CA PRO A 659 -12.00 -22.82 -38.62
C PRO A 659 -11.94 -21.35 -38.18
N ALA A 660 -12.96 -20.56 -38.54
CA ALA A 660 -13.08 -19.15 -38.18
C ALA A 660 -13.78 -18.90 -36.82
N GLN A 661 -14.33 -19.95 -36.19
CA GLN A 661 -14.99 -19.94 -34.88
C GLN A 661 -14.76 -21.27 -34.17
N MET A 662 -14.78 -21.25 -32.84
CA MET A 662 -14.81 -22.49 -32.04
C MET A 662 -16.11 -23.26 -32.27
N ASN A 663 -16.05 -24.58 -32.10
CA ASN A 663 -17.19 -25.49 -32.25
C ASN A 663 -16.89 -26.83 -31.55
N PRO A 664 -17.90 -27.66 -31.24
CA PRO A 664 -17.69 -28.89 -30.47
C PRO A 664 -16.73 -29.91 -31.12
N ASN A 665 -16.67 -29.99 -32.45
CA ASN A 665 -15.75 -30.88 -33.16
C ASN A 665 -14.29 -30.42 -32.98
N LEU A 666 -14.04 -29.12 -33.13
CA LEU A 666 -12.72 -28.53 -32.87
C LEU A 666 -12.35 -28.65 -31.38
N ALA A 667 -13.29 -28.39 -30.47
CA ALA A 667 -13.06 -28.51 -29.04
C ALA A 667 -12.72 -29.97 -28.63
N ARG A 668 -13.42 -30.97 -29.19
CA ARG A 668 -13.10 -32.41 -29.04
C ARG A 668 -11.70 -32.74 -29.56
N PHE A 669 -11.34 -32.26 -30.76
CA PHE A 669 -9.98 -32.45 -31.29
C PHE A 669 -8.92 -31.82 -30.37
N LEU A 670 -9.17 -30.61 -29.88
CA LEU A 670 -8.27 -29.92 -28.95
C LEU A 670 -8.16 -30.66 -27.61
N GLY A 671 -9.22 -31.29 -27.10
CA GLY A 671 -9.16 -32.14 -25.92
C GLY A 671 -8.20 -33.32 -26.12
N ILE A 672 -8.34 -34.04 -27.23
CA ILE A 672 -7.49 -35.18 -27.62
C ILE A 672 -6.03 -34.74 -27.79
N TYR A 673 -5.80 -33.56 -28.38
CA TYR A 673 -4.47 -32.96 -28.52
C TYR A 673 -3.87 -32.47 -27.19
N TYR A 674 -4.67 -31.92 -26.27
CA TYR A 674 -4.19 -31.50 -24.94
C TYR A 674 -3.86 -32.69 -24.02
N ALA A 675 -4.48 -33.86 -24.25
CA ALA A 675 -4.04 -35.14 -23.71
C ALA A 675 -2.73 -35.63 -24.37
N ASP A 676 -2.80 -36.31 -25.52
CA ASP A 676 -1.69 -37.07 -26.13
C ASP A 676 -0.97 -36.36 -27.30
N GLY A 677 -1.29 -35.09 -27.54
CA GLY A 677 -0.65 -34.26 -28.57
C GLY A 677 0.75 -33.74 -28.20
N SER A 678 1.54 -33.46 -29.23
CA SER A 678 2.90 -32.90 -29.19
C SER A 678 3.21 -32.09 -30.46
N ILE A 679 4.14 -31.14 -30.38
CA ILE A 679 4.57 -30.29 -31.50
C ILE A 679 5.92 -30.79 -32.03
N HIS A 680 6.10 -30.79 -33.36
CA HIS A 680 7.38 -31.09 -34.01
C HIS A 680 7.67 -30.13 -35.17
N LYS A 681 8.90 -30.18 -35.73
CA LYS A 681 9.44 -29.23 -36.73
C LYS A 681 8.62 -29.02 -38.02
N LYS A 682 7.54 -29.78 -38.25
CA LYS A 682 6.70 -29.72 -39.46
C LYS A 682 5.19 -29.72 -39.20
N GLY A 683 4.75 -29.89 -37.94
CA GLY A 683 3.34 -30.14 -37.64
C GLY A 683 3.08 -30.54 -36.19
N ILE A 684 1.91 -31.12 -35.96
CA ILE A 684 1.53 -31.75 -34.67
C ILE A 684 1.48 -33.27 -34.81
N ARG A 685 1.81 -33.97 -33.72
CA ARG A 685 1.71 -35.43 -33.58
C ARG A 685 0.83 -35.75 -32.37
N ILE A 686 -0.17 -36.58 -32.55
CA ILE A 686 -1.03 -37.14 -31.49
C ILE A 686 -0.70 -38.63 -31.36
N ALA A 687 -0.37 -39.10 -30.16
CA ALA A 687 -0.33 -40.52 -29.86
C ALA A 687 -1.75 -41.04 -29.61
N CYS A 688 -2.06 -42.28 -29.99
CA CYS A 688 -3.39 -42.85 -29.81
C CYS A 688 -3.30 -44.35 -29.50
N ASN A 689 -3.70 -44.72 -28.28
CA ASN A 689 -3.70 -46.10 -27.78
C ASN A 689 -5.00 -46.86 -28.10
N ALA A 690 -5.73 -46.43 -29.14
CA ALA A 690 -7.03 -46.96 -29.52
C ALA A 690 -6.95 -48.04 -30.61
N LYS A 691 -8.04 -48.80 -30.77
CA LYS A 691 -8.27 -49.67 -31.94
C LYS A 691 -8.33 -48.85 -33.23
N GLU A 692 -8.28 -49.53 -34.37
CA GLU A 692 -8.28 -48.94 -35.72
C GLU A 692 -9.36 -47.89 -35.97
N GLU A 693 -10.56 -48.06 -35.42
CA GLU A 693 -11.65 -47.09 -35.50
C GLU A 693 -11.31 -45.75 -34.82
N GLY A 694 -10.64 -45.79 -33.66
CA GLY A 694 -10.36 -44.61 -32.84
C GLY A 694 -9.28 -43.70 -33.40
N TYR A 695 -8.14 -44.25 -33.86
CA TYR A 695 -7.12 -43.41 -34.50
C TYR A 695 -7.57 -42.90 -35.88
N LYS A 696 -8.47 -43.62 -36.58
CA LYS A 696 -9.14 -43.12 -37.79
C LYS A 696 -10.18 -42.03 -37.49
N GLU A 697 -10.89 -42.07 -36.34
CA GLU A 697 -11.76 -40.97 -35.91
C GLU A 697 -10.95 -39.68 -35.75
N VAL A 698 -9.84 -39.73 -35.02
CA VAL A 698 -8.95 -38.57 -34.80
C VAL A 698 -8.32 -38.08 -36.10
N GLY A 699 -7.90 -39.00 -36.98
CA GLY A 699 -7.41 -38.68 -38.31
C GLY A 699 -8.44 -37.92 -39.16
N ARG A 700 -9.64 -38.50 -39.33
CA ARG A 700 -10.76 -37.90 -40.07
C ARG A 700 -11.14 -36.53 -39.50
N LEU A 701 -11.27 -36.42 -38.18
CA LEU A 701 -11.62 -35.18 -37.49
C LEU A 701 -10.60 -34.07 -37.77
N GLY A 702 -9.30 -34.38 -37.82
CA GLY A 702 -8.27 -33.41 -38.19
C GLY A 702 -8.28 -33.04 -39.68
N THR A 703 -8.53 -34.00 -40.59
CA THR A 703 -8.71 -33.68 -42.03
C THR A 703 -9.91 -32.74 -42.23
N GLU A 704 -11.06 -33.05 -41.61
CA GLU A 704 -12.30 -32.26 -41.71
C GLU A 704 -12.15 -30.84 -41.13
N LEU A 705 -11.39 -30.68 -40.04
CA LEU A 705 -11.19 -29.38 -39.39
C LEU A 705 -10.14 -28.50 -40.08
N PHE A 706 -9.10 -29.08 -40.69
CA PHE A 706 -7.91 -28.32 -41.10
C PHE A 706 -7.54 -28.45 -42.59
N SER A 707 -8.19 -29.35 -43.34
CA SER A 707 -7.79 -29.71 -44.72
C SER A 707 -6.33 -30.17 -44.81
N VAL A 708 -5.84 -30.87 -43.78
CA VAL A 708 -4.49 -31.44 -43.70
C VAL A 708 -4.62 -32.95 -43.52
N GLU A 709 -4.14 -33.74 -44.47
CA GLU A 709 -4.18 -35.19 -44.35
C GLU A 709 -3.17 -35.70 -43.29
N PRO A 710 -3.58 -36.62 -42.39
CA PRO A 710 -2.69 -37.24 -41.43
C PRO A 710 -1.81 -38.31 -42.07
N THR A 711 -0.56 -38.38 -41.61
CA THR A 711 0.28 -39.58 -41.80
C THR A 711 0.27 -40.42 -40.53
N TYR A 712 0.07 -41.73 -40.67
CA TYR A 712 0.02 -42.69 -39.57
C TYR A 712 1.38 -43.41 -39.45
N ASP A 713 1.91 -43.51 -38.23
CA ASP A 713 3.23 -44.05 -37.90
C ASP A 713 3.10 -45.02 -36.71
N ASP A 714 3.23 -46.33 -36.96
CA ASP A 714 3.16 -47.38 -35.94
C ASP A 714 4.53 -47.55 -35.27
N ASN A 715 4.59 -47.23 -33.98
CA ASN A 715 5.82 -47.31 -33.18
C ASN A 715 6.10 -48.72 -32.63
N GLY A 716 5.34 -49.74 -33.04
CA GLY A 716 5.53 -51.15 -32.68
C GLY A 716 5.15 -51.47 -31.23
N ARG A 717 4.45 -50.56 -30.53
CA ARG A 717 4.04 -50.71 -29.13
C ARG A 717 2.52 -50.62 -28.93
N ASN A 718 1.76 -50.99 -29.95
CA ASN A 718 0.28 -50.96 -29.95
C ASN A 718 -0.28 -49.54 -29.74
N CYS A 719 0.42 -48.53 -30.28
CA CYS A 719 0.15 -47.10 -30.13
C CYS A 719 0.37 -46.41 -31.48
N MET A 720 -0.68 -45.84 -32.07
CA MET A 720 -0.62 -45.22 -33.39
C MET A 720 -0.25 -43.73 -33.27
N SER A 721 0.76 -43.28 -34.01
CA SER A 721 1.17 -41.86 -34.03
C SER A 721 0.58 -41.14 -35.24
N ILE A 722 -0.39 -40.27 -35.02
CA ILE A 722 -1.12 -39.51 -36.05
C ILE A 722 -0.42 -38.15 -36.22
N CYS A 723 0.18 -37.88 -37.39
CA CYS A 723 0.96 -36.67 -37.63
C CYS A 723 0.33 -35.77 -38.71
N PHE A 724 -0.08 -34.56 -38.34
CA PHE A 724 -0.62 -33.55 -39.24
C PHE A 724 0.49 -32.57 -39.65
N ASN A 725 1.13 -32.85 -40.78
CA ASN A 725 2.32 -32.14 -41.27
C ASN A 725 2.00 -30.80 -41.94
N SER A 726 1.53 -29.81 -41.17
CA SER A 726 1.30 -28.45 -41.67
C SER A 726 1.94 -27.37 -40.79
N SER A 727 2.86 -26.61 -41.39
CA SER A 727 3.41 -25.39 -40.79
C SER A 727 2.35 -24.29 -40.68
N GLN A 728 1.34 -24.28 -41.56
CA GLN A 728 0.22 -23.34 -41.45
C GLN A 728 -0.64 -23.65 -40.23
N LEU A 729 -0.90 -24.93 -39.93
CA LEU A 729 -1.64 -25.37 -38.74
C LEU A 729 -0.89 -24.97 -37.45
N LEU A 730 0.44 -25.12 -37.40
CA LEU A 730 1.23 -24.63 -36.26
C LEU A 730 1.13 -23.12 -36.09
N ARG A 731 1.20 -22.34 -37.17
CA ARG A 731 0.97 -20.88 -37.10
C ARG A 731 -0.44 -20.56 -36.62
N TRP A 732 -1.45 -21.31 -37.05
CA TRP A 732 -2.85 -21.11 -36.66
C TRP A 732 -3.09 -21.41 -35.17
N LEU A 733 -2.56 -22.53 -34.66
CA LEU A 733 -2.66 -22.88 -33.23
C LEU A 733 -2.01 -21.79 -32.36
N TYR A 734 -0.78 -21.39 -32.70
CA TYR A 734 -0.05 -20.32 -32.00
C TYR A 734 -0.78 -18.96 -32.06
N LEU A 735 -1.33 -18.57 -33.22
CA LEU A 735 -2.11 -17.33 -33.36
C LEU A 735 -3.37 -17.31 -32.49
N ASN A 736 -3.90 -18.47 -32.09
CA ASN A 736 -5.12 -18.59 -31.30
C ASN A 736 -4.87 -18.98 -29.83
N GLY A 737 -3.62 -19.11 -29.39
CA GLY A 737 -3.28 -19.59 -28.03
C GLY A 737 -3.73 -21.03 -27.78
N LEU A 738 -3.68 -21.87 -28.82
CA LEU A 738 -4.04 -23.29 -28.83
C LEU A 738 -2.81 -24.20 -29.03
N ASP A 739 -1.61 -23.63 -29.06
CA ASP A 739 -0.37 -24.40 -29.00
C ASP A 739 -0.14 -24.95 -27.59
N LYS A 740 0.30 -26.21 -27.53
CA LYS A 740 0.47 -26.94 -26.27
C LYS A 740 1.85 -26.63 -25.71
N SER A 741 1.88 -26.01 -24.54
CA SER A 741 3.11 -25.78 -23.76
C SER A 741 3.70 -27.11 -23.26
N CYS A 742 4.80 -27.07 -22.50
CA CYS A 742 5.27 -28.29 -21.85
C CYS A 742 4.19 -28.80 -20.87
N SER A 743 4.00 -30.12 -20.77
CA SER A 743 2.84 -30.71 -20.08
C SER A 743 2.73 -30.33 -18.60
N VAL A 744 3.84 -29.93 -17.97
CA VAL A 744 3.92 -29.50 -16.55
C VAL A 744 3.32 -28.11 -16.36
N ASP A 745 3.58 -27.19 -17.28
CA ASP A 745 3.09 -25.80 -17.26
C ASP A 745 1.81 -25.62 -18.11
N MET A 746 1.11 -26.71 -18.41
CA MET A 746 -0.12 -26.67 -19.21
C MET A 746 -1.25 -25.92 -18.49
N GLU A 747 -2.04 -25.17 -19.24
CA GLU A 747 -3.16 -24.37 -18.77
C GLU A 747 -4.38 -24.58 -19.67
N MET A 748 -5.60 -24.38 -19.15
CA MET A 748 -6.81 -24.43 -19.97
C MET A 748 -6.89 -23.17 -20.85
N PRO A 749 -6.87 -23.30 -22.19
CA PRO A 749 -6.85 -22.14 -23.08
C PRO A 749 -8.03 -21.21 -22.82
N MET A 750 -7.78 -19.89 -22.80
CA MET A 750 -8.83 -18.88 -22.58
C MET A 750 -9.98 -19.04 -23.60
N VAL A 751 -9.65 -19.39 -24.84
CA VAL A 751 -10.64 -19.70 -25.90
C VAL A 751 -11.61 -20.81 -25.45
N ILE A 752 -11.10 -21.90 -24.85
CA ILE A 752 -11.93 -22.98 -24.31
C ILE A 752 -12.71 -22.50 -23.08
N ARG A 753 -12.08 -21.77 -22.14
CA ARG A 753 -12.78 -21.16 -20.98
C ARG A 753 -13.89 -20.16 -21.37
N CYS A 754 -13.86 -19.66 -22.60
CA CYS A 754 -14.83 -18.75 -23.19
C CYS A 754 -15.73 -19.40 -24.27
N SER A 755 -15.67 -20.72 -24.44
CA SER A 755 -16.49 -21.47 -25.42
C SER A 755 -17.92 -21.74 -24.93
N SER A 756 -18.80 -22.22 -25.80
CA SER A 756 -20.12 -22.69 -25.38
C SER A 756 -20.00 -23.84 -24.38
N LYS A 757 -21.06 -24.06 -23.59
CA LYS A 757 -21.18 -25.20 -22.68
C LYS A 757 -20.93 -26.53 -23.38
N ASP A 758 -21.40 -26.66 -24.63
CA ASP A 758 -21.28 -27.88 -25.42
C ASP A 758 -19.87 -28.08 -25.97
N SER A 759 -19.17 -27.01 -26.34
CA SER A 759 -17.74 -27.08 -26.69
C SER A 759 -16.85 -27.39 -25.49
N ILE A 760 -17.13 -26.85 -24.30
CA ILE A 760 -16.36 -27.21 -23.09
C ILE A 760 -16.60 -28.69 -22.73
N ASN A 761 -17.85 -29.17 -22.79
CA ASN A 761 -18.16 -30.59 -22.63
C ASN A 761 -17.41 -31.45 -23.68
N ALA A 762 -17.42 -31.06 -24.95
CA ALA A 762 -16.75 -31.77 -26.03
C ALA A 762 -15.22 -31.81 -25.86
N PHE A 763 -14.60 -30.74 -25.34
CA PHE A 763 -13.18 -30.74 -24.95
C PHE A 763 -12.91 -31.74 -23.83
N LEU A 764 -13.76 -31.79 -22.80
CA LEU A 764 -13.62 -32.77 -21.70
C LEU A 764 -13.82 -34.21 -22.21
N ASP A 765 -14.79 -34.47 -23.09
CA ASP A 765 -14.99 -35.76 -23.76
C ASP A 765 -13.81 -36.12 -24.67
N GLY A 766 -13.17 -35.14 -25.32
CA GLY A 766 -11.98 -35.32 -26.15
C GLY A 766 -10.75 -35.70 -25.32
N TYR A 767 -10.46 -34.97 -24.24
CA TYR A 767 -9.36 -35.31 -23.33
C TYR A 767 -9.62 -36.69 -22.70
N HIS A 768 -10.86 -36.97 -22.28
CA HIS A 768 -11.27 -38.25 -21.68
C HIS A 768 -11.22 -39.44 -22.66
N PHE A 769 -11.34 -39.19 -23.97
CA PHE A 769 -11.18 -40.23 -25.00
C PHE A 769 -9.72 -40.68 -25.17
N ALA A 770 -8.75 -39.80 -24.91
CA ALA A 770 -7.33 -40.08 -25.07
C ALA A 770 -6.66 -40.56 -23.76
N ASP A 771 -6.66 -39.72 -22.73
CA ASP A 771 -5.97 -39.93 -21.44
C ASP A 771 -7.00 -40.00 -20.27
N GLY A 772 -8.14 -40.63 -20.54
CA GLY A 772 -9.23 -40.79 -19.59
C GLY A 772 -9.55 -42.22 -19.23
N SER A 773 -10.10 -42.40 -18.03
CA SER A 773 -10.66 -43.68 -17.57
C SER A 773 -11.97 -43.46 -16.81
N HIS A 774 -12.73 -44.51 -16.55
CA HIS A 774 -14.00 -44.40 -15.83
C HIS A 774 -14.27 -45.63 -14.95
N THR A 775 -15.15 -45.48 -13.96
CA THR A 775 -15.64 -46.58 -13.11
C THR A 775 -17.06 -46.25 -12.67
N GLY A 776 -18.04 -46.95 -13.24
CA GLY A 776 -19.44 -46.54 -13.15
C GLY A 776 -19.64 -45.12 -13.70
N GLU A 777 -20.36 -44.29 -12.96
CA GLU A 777 -20.65 -42.89 -13.33
C GLU A 777 -19.53 -41.89 -12.98
N VAL A 778 -18.38 -42.38 -12.48
CA VAL A 778 -17.20 -41.56 -12.17
C VAL A 778 -16.24 -41.60 -13.36
N ARG A 779 -15.85 -40.42 -13.86
CA ARG A 779 -14.78 -40.25 -14.85
C ARG A 779 -13.51 -39.74 -14.19
N TYR A 780 -12.37 -40.09 -14.78
CA TYR A 780 -11.03 -39.68 -14.37
C TYR A 780 -10.26 -39.13 -15.57
N ILE A 781 -9.53 -38.05 -15.35
CA ILE A 781 -8.45 -37.53 -16.20
C ILE A 781 -7.20 -37.46 -15.33
N ASP A 782 -6.07 -37.94 -15.84
CA ASP A 782 -4.77 -37.69 -15.23
C ASP A 782 -4.06 -36.51 -15.94
N THR A 783 -3.19 -35.80 -15.23
CA THR A 783 -2.34 -34.76 -15.82
C THR A 783 -1.14 -34.47 -14.92
N VAL A 784 -0.02 -34.03 -15.49
CA VAL A 784 1.15 -33.57 -14.69
C VAL A 784 1.06 -32.08 -14.33
N SER A 785 0.19 -31.28 -14.97
CA SER A 785 -0.01 -29.87 -14.61
C SER A 785 -1.00 -29.71 -13.45
N GLY A 786 -0.48 -29.28 -12.30
CA GLY A 786 -1.31 -28.87 -11.16
C GLY A 786 -2.14 -27.61 -11.46
N LYS A 787 -1.72 -26.75 -12.41
CA LYS A 787 -2.49 -25.56 -12.81
C LYS A 787 -3.73 -25.97 -13.61
N PHE A 788 -3.54 -26.82 -14.62
CA PHE A 788 -4.62 -27.39 -15.43
C PHE A 788 -5.62 -28.16 -14.57
N ALA A 789 -5.13 -29.02 -13.66
CA ALA A 789 -5.97 -29.80 -12.75
C ALA A 789 -6.89 -28.92 -11.88
N ARG A 790 -6.37 -27.82 -11.31
CA ARG A 790 -7.17 -26.90 -10.48
C ARG A 790 -8.21 -26.13 -11.29
N GLN A 791 -7.84 -25.68 -12.50
CA GLN A 791 -8.79 -25.05 -13.43
C GLN A 791 -9.90 -26.02 -13.86
N LEU A 792 -9.57 -27.29 -14.12
CA LEU A 792 -10.56 -28.32 -14.43
C LEU A 792 -11.62 -28.47 -13.33
N ILE A 793 -11.25 -28.48 -12.03
CA ILE A 793 -12.27 -28.54 -10.96
C ILE A 793 -13.22 -27.34 -11.05
N ALA A 794 -12.68 -26.12 -11.14
CA ALA A 794 -13.49 -24.90 -11.16
C ALA A 794 -14.45 -24.86 -12.37
N ILE A 795 -13.97 -25.30 -13.54
CA ILE A 795 -14.77 -25.38 -14.78
C ILE A 795 -15.84 -26.47 -14.66
N ILE A 796 -15.48 -27.69 -14.24
CA ILE A 796 -16.42 -28.81 -14.10
C ILE A 796 -17.53 -28.48 -13.08
N ARG A 797 -17.17 -27.79 -11.98
CA ARG A 797 -18.14 -27.26 -11.01
C ARG A 797 -19.04 -26.18 -11.60
N ALA A 798 -18.50 -25.24 -12.39
CA ALA A 798 -19.31 -24.23 -13.07
C ALA A 798 -20.26 -24.82 -14.13
N LEU A 799 -19.94 -25.97 -14.73
CA LEU A 799 -20.83 -26.71 -15.64
C LEU A 799 -22.00 -27.38 -14.92
N GLY A 800 -21.82 -27.81 -13.65
CA GLY A 800 -22.86 -28.41 -12.81
C GLY A 800 -22.49 -29.70 -12.08
N PHE A 801 -21.30 -30.25 -12.34
CA PHE A 801 -20.83 -31.53 -11.77
C PHE A 801 -19.89 -31.30 -10.59
N ASP A 802 -19.86 -32.19 -9.60
CA ASP A 802 -18.84 -32.09 -8.54
C ASP A 802 -17.54 -32.80 -8.93
N ALA A 803 -16.41 -32.20 -8.58
CA ALA A 803 -15.07 -32.57 -9.02
C ALA A 803 -14.03 -32.40 -7.90
N SER A 804 -12.96 -33.20 -7.95
CA SER A 804 -11.83 -33.12 -7.02
C SER A 804 -10.55 -33.73 -7.63
N ILE A 805 -9.39 -33.36 -7.08
CA ILE A 805 -8.07 -33.92 -7.39
C ILE A 805 -7.72 -35.02 -6.38
N GLY A 806 -7.11 -36.09 -6.87
CA GLY A 806 -6.25 -36.99 -6.10
C GLY A 806 -4.81 -36.96 -6.63
N ARG A 807 -3.87 -37.58 -5.92
CA ARG A 807 -2.53 -37.88 -6.46
C ARG A 807 -2.51 -39.29 -7.06
N ASN A 808 -1.73 -39.45 -8.11
CA ASN A 808 -1.47 -40.71 -8.82
C ASN A 808 0.00 -40.76 -9.26
N ARG A 809 0.47 -41.87 -9.83
CA ARG A 809 1.79 -41.96 -10.49
C ARG A 809 1.67 -42.52 -11.89
N SER A 810 2.49 -42.01 -12.81
CA SER A 810 2.57 -42.50 -14.19
C SER A 810 3.28 -43.86 -14.22
N GLY A 811 3.10 -44.60 -15.33
CA GLY A 811 3.89 -45.82 -15.59
C GLY A 811 5.41 -45.59 -15.69
N TYR A 812 5.85 -44.34 -15.75
CA TYR A 812 7.25 -43.91 -15.74
C TYR A 812 7.71 -43.34 -14.37
N GLY A 813 6.86 -43.40 -13.34
CA GLY A 813 7.18 -43.03 -11.95
C GLY A 813 6.90 -41.58 -11.57
N SER A 814 6.58 -40.68 -12.52
CA SER A 814 6.24 -39.28 -12.26
C SER A 814 4.96 -39.15 -11.43
N GLU A 815 4.89 -38.18 -10.50
CA GLU A 815 3.62 -37.85 -9.84
C GLU A 815 2.65 -37.17 -10.82
N MET A 816 1.37 -37.47 -10.69
CA MET A 816 0.28 -36.94 -11.51
C MET A 816 -0.91 -36.49 -10.64
N TYR A 817 -1.63 -35.49 -11.10
CA TYR A 817 -2.90 -35.04 -10.54
C TYR A 817 -4.04 -35.75 -11.25
N ARG A 818 -4.81 -36.54 -10.52
CA ARG A 818 -5.99 -37.25 -11.03
C ARG A 818 -7.24 -36.43 -10.74
N VAL A 819 -7.77 -35.73 -11.74
CA VAL A 819 -9.07 -35.06 -11.66
C VAL A 819 -10.17 -36.13 -11.79
N ARG A 820 -11.00 -36.28 -10.76
CA ARG A 820 -12.18 -37.13 -10.75
C ARG A 820 -13.45 -36.29 -10.69
N TRP A 821 -14.44 -36.62 -11.51
CA TRP A 821 -15.77 -36.00 -11.46
C TRP A 821 -16.87 -37.04 -11.67
N VAL A 822 -18.07 -36.73 -11.19
CA VAL A 822 -19.21 -37.67 -11.20
C VAL A 822 -20.33 -37.10 -12.05
N LEU A 823 -20.89 -37.93 -12.93
CA LEU A 823 -21.97 -37.53 -13.84
C LEU A 823 -23.32 -37.32 -13.12
N THR A 824 -23.45 -37.86 -11.90
CA THR A 824 -24.58 -37.67 -10.98
C THR A 824 -24.07 -37.15 -9.62
N LYS A 825 -24.97 -36.68 -8.74
CA LYS A 825 -24.57 -36.19 -7.40
C LYS A 825 -24.20 -37.35 -6.47
N ARG A 826 -23.10 -37.18 -5.71
CA ARG A 826 -22.50 -38.21 -4.82
C ARG A 826 -23.49 -38.86 -3.83
N LYS A 827 -23.20 -40.11 -3.49
CA LYS A 827 -23.85 -40.89 -2.42
C LYS A 827 -23.60 -40.32 -1.02
N ASP A 828 -24.64 -40.46 -0.20
CA ASP A 828 -24.68 -40.62 1.26
C ASP A 828 -23.98 -39.56 2.15
N GLU A 829 -22.64 -39.45 2.16
CA GLU A 829 -21.95 -38.53 3.08
C GLU A 829 -22.32 -37.06 2.84
N THR A 830 -22.42 -36.65 1.57
CA THR A 830 -22.83 -35.29 1.18
C THR A 830 -24.34 -35.06 1.25
N LEU A 831 -25.15 -36.08 1.56
CA LEU A 831 -26.61 -36.00 1.49
C LEU A 831 -27.18 -35.05 2.56
N ASN A 832 -26.66 -35.12 3.80
CA ASN A 832 -27.11 -34.26 4.90
C ASN A 832 -26.75 -32.78 4.66
N ASP A 833 -25.50 -32.48 4.26
CA ASP A 833 -25.10 -31.10 3.91
C ASP A 833 -25.92 -30.58 2.72
N THR A 834 -26.18 -31.40 1.70
CA THR A 834 -27.03 -31.04 0.54
C THR A 834 -28.49 -30.78 0.95
N ILE A 835 -29.04 -31.55 1.90
CA ILE A 835 -30.38 -31.33 2.45
C ILE A 835 -30.42 -30.02 3.25
N SER A 836 -29.40 -29.73 4.06
CA SER A 836 -29.30 -28.46 4.79
C SER A 836 -29.17 -27.26 3.85
N LEU A 837 -28.29 -27.30 2.85
CA LEU A 837 -28.17 -26.25 1.83
C LEU A 837 -29.49 -26.02 1.08
N LYS A 838 -30.21 -27.08 0.69
CA LYS A 838 -31.55 -26.96 0.07
C LYS A 838 -32.60 -26.34 1.01
N ARG A 839 -32.57 -26.67 2.32
CA ARG A 839 -33.44 -26.03 3.33
C ARG A 839 -33.14 -24.55 3.51
N LEU A 840 -31.88 -24.14 3.31
CA LEU A 840 -31.42 -22.74 3.35
C LEU A 840 -31.62 -21.99 2.01
N GLY A 841 -32.29 -22.60 1.02
CA GLY A 841 -32.55 -21.99 -0.28
C GLY A 841 -31.35 -21.97 -1.24
N LEU A 842 -30.33 -22.79 -1.00
CA LEU A 842 -29.11 -22.89 -1.80
C LEU A 842 -29.13 -24.17 -2.67
N PHE A 843 -30.08 -24.22 -3.61
CA PHE A 843 -30.41 -25.43 -4.39
C PHE A 843 -29.26 -25.93 -5.29
N ASN A 844 -28.43 -24.99 -5.75
CA ASN A 844 -27.29 -25.20 -6.65
C ASN A 844 -25.95 -25.03 -5.93
N CYS A 845 -25.87 -25.45 -4.67
CA CYS A 845 -24.62 -25.43 -3.89
C CYS A 845 -24.25 -26.82 -3.36
N THR A 846 -22.98 -26.95 -2.97
CA THR A 846 -22.38 -28.02 -2.17
C THR A 846 -21.48 -27.39 -1.10
N VAL A 847 -20.75 -28.21 -0.35
CA VAL A 847 -19.66 -27.76 0.54
C VAL A 847 -18.31 -28.31 0.09
N ASP A 848 -17.25 -27.59 0.45
CA ASP A 848 -15.87 -28.03 0.32
C ASP A 848 -15.07 -27.63 1.56
N THR A 849 -14.26 -28.54 2.09
CA THR A 849 -13.63 -28.40 3.41
C THR A 849 -12.24 -27.80 3.29
N VAL A 850 -11.90 -26.79 4.09
CA VAL A 850 -10.52 -26.26 4.16
C VAL A 850 -9.56 -27.35 4.67
N VAL A 851 -8.42 -27.51 4.00
CA VAL A 851 -7.38 -28.51 4.29
C VAL A 851 -6.10 -27.87 4.82
N SER A 852 -5.64 -26.78 4.21
CA SER A 852 -4.51 -25.98 4.71
C SER A 852 -4.77 -24.50 4.51
N ILE A 853 -4.09 -23.67 5.31
CA ILE A 853 -4.11 -22.22 5.21
C ILE A 853 -2.68 -21.73 5.40
N GLU A 854 -2.14 -21.07 4.39
CA GLU A 854 -0.73 -20.65 4.29
C GLU A 854 -0.66 -19.13 4.11
N GLY A 855 0.33 -18.48 4.75
CA GLY A 855 0.58 -17.04 4.54
C GLY A 855 1.09 -16.78 3.14
N SER A 856 0.67 -15.67 2.54
CA SER A 856 1.04 -15.30 1.18
C SER A 856 1.00 -13.78 0.97
N GLU A 857 1.53 -13.32 -0.16
CA GLU A 857 1.35 -11.95 -0.65
C GLU A 857 1.02 -12.03 -2.14
N ALA A 858 0.00 -11.29 -2.58
CA ALA A 858 -0.44 -11.28 -3.97
C ALA A 858 -0.98 -9.91 -4.38
N TYR A 859 -0.99 -9.64 -5.68
CA TYR A 859 -1.70 -8.46 -6.19
C TYR A 859 -3.20 -8.63 -5.94
N THR A 860 -3.77 -7.57 -5.36
CA THR A 860 -5.07 -7.58 -4.72
C THR A 860 -6.11 -6.82 -5.57
N PHE A 861 -7.30 -7.40 -5.74
CA PHE A 861 -8.40 -6.86 -6.54
C PHE A 861 -9.75 -7.21 -5.92
N ASP A 862 -10.77 -6.38 -6.13
CA ASP A 862 -12.16 -6.69 -5.74
C ASP A 862 -13.12 -6.36 -6.89
N ILE A 863 -14.35 -6.89 -6.85
CA ILE A 863 -15.40 -6.53 -7.80
C ILE A 863 -16.67 -6.10 -7.08
N GLU A 864 -17.15 -4.90 -7.43
CA GLU A 864 -18.41 -4.39 -6.91
C GLU A 864 -19.58 -5.05 -7.63
N VAL A 865 -20.46 -5.68 -6.85
CA VAL A 865 -21.80 -6.08 -7.28
C VAL A 865 -22.79 -5.23 -6.48
N PRO A 866 -23.32 -4.11 -7.00
CA PRO A 866 -24.14 -3.18 -6.21
C PRO A 866 -25.44 -3.82 -5.68
N GLU A 867 -25.96 -4.81 -6.44
CA GLU A 867 -27.23 -5.48 -6.16
C GLU A 867 -27.18 -6.44 -4.99
N ASN A 868 -26.07 -7.18 -4.81
CA ASN A 868 -25.92 -8.05 -3.65
C ASN A 868 -24.51 -8.33 -3.15
N GLY A 869 -23.47 -7.60 -3.59
CA GLY A 869 -22.09 -7.61 -3.07
C GLY A 869 -21.62 -8.99 -2.63
N THR A 870 -21.81 -9.96 -3.52
CA THR A 870 -21.48 -11.38 -3.42
C THR A 870 -21.27 -11.87 -4.86
N TYR A 871 -20.25 -12.68 -5.08
CA TYR A 871 -19.92 -13.26 -6.39
C TYR A 871 -19.22 -14.60 -6.17
N ILE A 872 -19.23 -15.46 -7.19
CA ILE A 872 -18.52 -16.75 -7.16
C ILE A 872 -17.06 -16.57 -7.60
N ALA A 873 -16.16 -16.76 -6.64
CA ALA A 873 -14.70 -16.67 -6.72
C ALA A 873 -14.08 -18.05 -6.43
N ASN A 874 -13.44 -18.67 -7.43
CA ASN A 874 -12.98 -20.08 -7.39
C ASN A 874 -14.06 -21.06 -6.90
N GLY A 875 -15.35 -20.75 -7.11
CA GLY A 875 -16.50 -21.52 -6.63
C GLY A 875 -17.15 -21.01 -5.32
N VAL A 876 -16.55 -20.05 -4.62
CA VAL A 876 -16.90 -19.60 -3.23
C VAL A 876 -17.37 -18.13 -3.18
N VAL A 877 -18.06 -17.68 -2.11
CA VAL A 877 -18.84 -16.42 -2.05
C VAL A 877 -18.15 -15.26 -1.25
N SER A 878 -18.24 -13.97 -1.67
CA SER A 878 -17.48 -12.75 -1.18
C SER A 878 -18.33 -11.52 -0.64
N HIS A 879 -17.76 -10.41 -0.07
CA HIS A 879 -18.48 -9.16 0.38
C HIS A 879 -17.66 -7.83 0.64
N ASN A 880 -18.34 -6.67 0.94
CA ASN A 880 -17.78 -5.37 1.47
C ASN A 880 -18.56 -4.69 2.68
N THR A 881 -18.12 -3.50 3.22
CA THR A 881 -18.60 -2.72 4.46
C THR A 881 -17.78 -1.40 4.74
N THR A 882 -18.09 -0.24 5.41
CA THR A 882 -19.28 0.65 5.78
C THR A 882 -18.93 1.97 6.57
N GLY A 883 -19.76 3.05 6.60
CA GLY A 883 -19.71 4.20 7.58
C GLY A 883 -20.94 5.18 7.55
N ILE A 884 -21.59 5.53 8.69
CA ILE A 884 -23.10 5.57 8.72
C ILE A 884 -23.90 6.71 9.42
N VAL A 885 -23.78 6.99 10.73
CA VAL A 885 -24.94 7.54 11.53
C VAL A 885 -25.25 9.02 11.29
N ALA A 886 -24.25 9.86 11.08
CA ALA A 886 -24.45 11.27 10.74
C ALA A 886 -24.94 11.46 9.28
N GLU A 887 -25.06 10.36 8.53
CA GLU A 887 -25.43 10.33 7.11
C GLU A 887 -24.46 11.15 6.25
N THR A 888 -23.21 11.27 6.71
CA THR A 888 -22.11 12.04 6.11
C THR A 888 -20.77 11.41 6.48
N THR A 889 -19.68 11.92 5.90
CA THR A 889 -18.32 11.39 6.09
C THR A 889 -17.79 11.62 7.50
N THR A 890 -16.95 10.72 7.99
CA THR A 890 -16.44 10.75 9.37
C THR A 890 -15.09 11.45 9.46
N GLY A 891 -14.95 12.45 10.33
CA GLY A 891 -13.71 13.22 10.40
C GLY A 891 -13.53 14.07 9.15
N ILE A 892 -12.31 14.08 8.63
CA ILE A 892 -11.97 14.69 7.34
C ILE A 892 -12.03 13.70 6.18
N GLU A 893 -12.28 12.42 6.46
CA GLU A 893 -12.27 11.38 5.44
C GLU A 893 -13.28 11.66 4.32
N PRO A 894 -12.99 11.26 3.08
CA PRO A 894 -13.93 11.31 1.98
C PRO A 894 -15.09 10.31 2.17
N ILE A 895 -16.15 10.45 1.35
CA ILE A 895 -17.20 9.44 1.22
C ILE A 895 -16.53 8.10 0.91
N PHE A 896 -16.82 7.04 1.66
CA PHE A 896 -16.10 5.75 1.51
C PHE A 896 -16.31 5.14 0.11
N CYS A 897 -17.54 5.14 -0.37
CA CYS A 897 -17.95 4.88 -1.75
C CYS A 897 -19.36 5.46 -1.91
N ALA A 898 -19.76 5.91 -3.09
CA ALA A 898 -21.12 6.41 -3.33
C ALA A 898 -22.23 5.36 -3.10
N ALA A 899 -21.89 4.06 -3.16
CA ALA A 899 -22.73 2.94 -2.73
C ALA A 899 -21.88 1.79 -2.19
N TYR A 900 -22.43 0.99 -1.28
CA TYR A 900 -21.79 -0.22 -0.77
C TYR A 900 -22.78 -1.25 -0.21
N LYS A 901 -22.39 -2.53 -0.22
CA LYS A 901 -23.06 -3.57 0.58
C LYS A 901 -22.55 -3.53 2.03
N ARG A 902 -23.42 -3.90 2.98
CA ARG A 902 -23.03 -4.21 4.36
C ARG A 902 -23.64 -5.50 4.92
N ARG A 903 -23.06 -5.97 6.04
CA ARG A 903 -23.66 -6.96 6.97
C ARG A 903 -24.08 -6.29 8.28
N TYR A 904 -25.05 -6.86 8.99
CA TYR A 904 -25.38 -6.48 10.37
C TYR A 904 -26.05 -7.62 11.15
N ARG A 905 -25.90 -7.63 12.48
CA ARG A 905 -26.55 -8.61 13.38
C ARG A 905 -27.96 -8.13 13.76
N LYS A 906 -28.91 -9.06 13.86
CA LYS A 906 -30.31 -8.79 14.19
C LYS A 906 -30.79 -9.82 15.21
N GLY A 907 -31.10 -9.36 16.42
CA GLY A 907 -31.35 -10.25 17.57
C GLY A 907 -30.08 -10.95 18.08
N SER A 908 -30.28 -11.98 18.90
CA SER A 908 -29.19 -12.67 19.62
C SER A 908 -28.34 -13.60 18.75
N THR A 909 -28.75 -13.97 17.53
CA THR A 909 -28.03 -14.98 16.72
C THR A 909 -27.89 -14.71 15.21
N LEU A 910 -28.79 -13.97 14.54
CA LEU A 910 -28.78 -13.85 13.07
C LEU A 910 -27.94 -12.68 12.51
N VAL A 911 -27.48 -12.83 11.26
CA VAL A 911 -26.72 -11.82 10.49
C VAL A 911 -27.32 -11.60 9.08
N GLU A 912 -27.83 -10.39 8.83
CA GLU A 912 -28.49 -9.97 7.58
C GLU A 912 -27.59 -9.09 6.68
N TYR A 913 -28.06 -8.83 5.46
CA TYR A 913 -27.40 -8.08 4.38
C TYR A 913 -28.23 -6.87 3.95
N GLN A 914 -27.58 -5.80 3.51
CA GLN A 914 -28.26 -4.63 2.96
C GLN A 914 -27.41 -3.90 1.92
N TYR A 915 -28.06 -3.34 0.91
CA TYR A 915 -27.48 -2.31 0.03
C TYR A 915 -27.72 -0.95 0.63
N VAL A 916 -26.63 -0.21 0.72
CA VAL A 916 -26.63 1.17 1.16
C VAL A 916 -26.06 1.94 -0.02
N LEU A 917 -26.93 2.55 -0.82
CA LEU A 917 -26.52 3.78 -1.49
C LEU A 917 -26.09 4.70 -0.35
N ASP A 918 -24.88 5.25 -0.41
CA ASP A 918 -24.37 5.98 0.74
C ASP A 918 -25.30 7.17 1.03
N PRO A 919 -25.80 7.33 2.28
CA PRO A 919 -26.80 8.36 2.56
C PRO A 919 -26.33 9.77 2.19
N THR A 920 -25.02 10.02 2.17
CA THR A 920 -24.38 11.27 1.73
C THR A 920 -24.50 11.42 0.22
N ALA A 921 -23.90 10.50 -0.54
CA ALA A 921 -23.87 10.55 -1.99
C ALA A 921 -25.27 10.55 -2.59
N LYS A 922 -26.20 9.77 -2.01
CA LYS A 922 -27.60 9.78 -2.40
C LYS A 922 -28.22 11.19 -2.37
N ARG A 923 -28.05 11.92 -1.26
CA ARG A 923 -28.60 13.28 -1.12
C ARG A 923 -27.96 14.28 -2.08
N LEU A 924 -26.65 14.19 -2.28
CA LEU A 924 -25.94 15.08 -3.20
C LEU A 924 -26.53 14.97 -4.62
N VAL A 925 -26.73 13.74 -5.09
CA VAL A 925 -27.36 13.46 -6.39
C VAL A 925 -28.83 13.90 -6.41
N GLU A 926 -29.61 13.61 -5.37
CA GLU A 926 -31.01 14.10 -5.25
C GLU A 926 -31.11 15.63 -5.14
N SER A 927 -30.02 16.32 -4.79
CA SER A 927 -29.93 17.79 -4.77
C SER A 927 -29.43 18.42 -6.08
N GLY A 928 -29.08 17.61 -7.08
CA GLY A 928 -28.67 18.07 -8.42
C GLY A 928 -27.16 18.13 -8.67
N ILE A 929 -26.33 17.63 -7.75
CA ILE A 929 -24.87 17.48 -7.96
C ILE A 929 -24.65 16.20 -8.78
N SER A 930 -23.89 16.25 -9.88
CA SER A 930 -23.66 15.05 -10.70
C SER A 930 -22.90 13.98 -9.90
N PRO A 931 -23.26 12.69 -9.99
CA PRO A 931 -22.52 11.60 -9.35
C PRO A 931 -21.02 11.62 -9.69
N ASP A 932 -20.68 12.09 -10.88
CA ASP A 932 -19.32 12.11 -11.45
C ASP A 932 -18.37 13.10 -10.76
N VAL A 933 -18.89 14.00 -9.91
CA VAL A 933 -18.10 14.97 -9.12
C VAL A 933 -17.65 14.38 -7.78
N ILE A 934 -18.20 13.23 -7.37
CA ILE A 934 -18.01 12.65 -6.02
C ILE A 934 -16.70 11.85 -5.94
N GLU A 935 -15.60 12.50 -5.54
CA GLU A 935 -14.27 11.89 -5.37
C GLU A 935 -14.18 11.02 -4.10
N ASP A 936 -14.78 9.83 -4.12
CA ASP A 936 -14.78 8.92 -2.96
C ASP A 936 -13.36 8.49 -2.50
N ALA A 937 -13.27 7.80 -1.34
CA ALA A 937 -12.04 7.35 -0.68
C ALA A 937 -11.12 6.44 -1.52
N TYR A 938 -11.61 6.14 -2.71
CA TYR A 938 -11.30 5.10 -3.65
C TYR A 938 -10.79 5.72 -4.96
N ILE A 939 -11.43 6.81 -5.43
CA ILE A 939 -10.82 7.78 -6.34
C ILE A 939 -9.60 8.46 -5.68
N LEU A 940 -9.67 8.74 -4.37
CA LEU A 940 -8.60 9.40 -3.63
C LEU A 940 -7.46 8.47 -3.16
N SER A 941 -7.56 7.16 -3.38
CA SER A 941 -6.40 6.26 -3.29
C SER A 941 -5.61 6.17 -4.60
N GLU A 942 -6.12 6.73 -5.70
CA GLU A 942 -5.37 6.91 -6.96
C GLU A 942 -4.36 8.07 -6.88
N ASN A 943 -4.45 8.90 -5.83
CA ASN A 943 -3.54 10.00 -5.54
C ASN A 943 -3.32 10.13 -4.02
N VAL A 944 -2.58 9.15 -3.47
CA VAL A 944 -2.28 9.06 -2.03
C VAL A 944 -1.51 10.30 -1.55
N GLU A 945 -0.64 10.84 -2.39
CA GLU A 945 0.12 12.07 -2.17
C GLU A 945 -0.82 13.26 -1.92
N ARG A 946 -1.85 13.46 -2.75
CA ARG A 946 -2.89 14.49 -2.55
C ARG A 946 -3.68 14.25 -1.26
N ARG A 947 -4.03 13.00 -0.93
CA ARG A 947 -4.76 12.66 0.31
C ARG A 947 -3.93 12.96 1.56
N VAL A 948 -2.67 12.53 1.58
CA VAL A 948 -1.73 12.77 2.70
C VAL A 948 -1.34 14.24 2.79
N ALA A 949 -1.13 14.92 1.66
CA ALA A 949 -0.88 16.36 1.63
C ALA A 949 -2.09 17.17 2.12
N PHE A 950 -3.32 16.74 1.84
CA PHE A 950 -4.51 17.39 2.40
C PHE A 950 -4.67 17.11 3.91
N GLN A 951 -4.37 15.90 4.39
CA GLN A 951 -4.29 15.60 5.81
C GLN A 951 -3.23 16.50 6.50
N ALA A 952 -2.03 16.62 5.92
CA ALA A 952 -0.95 17.48 6.39
C ALA A 952 -1.23 18.99 6.24
N TRP A 953 -2.10 19.40 5.30
CA TRP A 953 -2.55 20.79 5.17
C TRP A 953 -3.62 21.12 6.23
N ILE A 954 -4.60 20.24 6.43
CA ILE A 954 -5.58 20.32 7.51
C ILE A 954 -4.89 20.34 8.89
N GLN A 955 -3.72 19.73 9.01
CA GLN A 955 -2.91 19.73 10.22
C GLN A 955 -2.67 21.12 10.82
N LYS A 956 -2.55 22.14 9.97
CA LYS A 956 -2.38 23.53 10.40
C LYS A 956 -3.57 24.06 11.21
N TYR A 957 -4.71 23.36 11.15
CA TYR A 957 -5.97 23.68 11.81
C TYR A 957 -6.49 22.50 12.69
N VAL A 958 -5.65 21.47 12.97
CA VAL A 958 -6.00 20.23 13.71
C VAL A 958 -4.79 19.67 14.48
N ASP A 959 -4.96 19.28 15.76
CA ASP A 959 -3.82 19.00 16.66
C ASP A 959 -3.11 17.60 16.59
N HIS A 960 -3.17 16.80 15.49
CA HIS A 960 -2.59 15.40 15.42
C HIS A 960 -2.34 14.80 13.97
N GLY A 961 -1.19 14.17 13.59
CA GLY A 961 -0.76 13.85 12.15
C GLY A 961 -0.06 12.51 11.68
N VAL A 962 0.60 12.46 10.46
CA VAL A 962 1.01 11.25 9.59
C VAL A 962 2.33 11.44 8.69
N SER A 963 2.96 10.43 7.97
CA SER A 963 4.36 10.44 7.33
C SER A 963 4.73 9.53 6.04
N SER A 964 5.89 9.72 5.28
CA SER A 964 6.41 8.95 4.06
C SER A 964 7.93 9.19 3.53
N CYS A 965 8.50 8.54 2.45
CA CYS A 965 9.92 8.72 1.87
C CYS A 965 10.35 8.14 0.43
N LEU A 966 11.57 8.44 -0.16
CA LEU A 966 11.99 8.25 -1.63
C LEU A 966 13.51 7.97 -2.07
N ALA A 967 13.91 8.06 -3.38
CA ALA A 967 15.22 7.64 -4.00
C ALA A 967 15.77 8.44 -5.26
N VAL A 968 16.99 8.13 -5.78
CA VAL A 968 17.78 8.84 -6.86
C VAL A 968 17.90 8.08 -8.19
N GLY A 969 18.46 8.70 -9.25
CA GLY A 969 19.05 7.92 -10.33
C GLY A 969 19.80 8.65 -11.44
N HIS A 970 20.93 8.07 -11.87
CA HIS A 970 21.46 8.17 -13.25
C HIS A 970 21.43 6.81 -13.99
N SER A 971 21.38 5.70 -13.23
CA SER A 971 21.53 4.29 -13.65
C SER A 971 20.71 3.86 -14.87
N MET A 972 21.11 2.78 -15.54
CA MET A 972 20.32 2.20 -16.65
C MET A 972 18.99 1.60 -16.14
N ILE A 973 17.85 2.07 -16.64
CA ILE A 973 16.55 1.42 -16.49
C ILE A 973 16.10 0.81 -17.82
N GLN A 974 15.58 -0.41 -17.71
CA GLN A 974 14.96 -1.16 -18.80
C GLN A 974 13.46 -0.85 -18.79
N THR A 975 12.91 -0.36 -19.91
CA THR A 975 11.51 0.07 -20.03
C THR A 975 10.81 -0.63 -21.19
N ASP A 976 9.47 -0.55 -21.21
CA ASP A 976 8.61 -0.94 -22.33
C ASP A 976 8.84 -0.12 -23.62
N LYS A 977 9.67 0.94 -23.55
CA LYS A 977 10.04 1.80 -24.68
C LYS A 977 11.52 1.73 -25.07
N GLY A 978 12.31 0.91 -24.38
CA GLY A 978 13.72 0.70 -24.68
C GLY A 978 14.62 0.63 -23.44
N LEU A 979 15.91 0.85 -23.65
CA LEU A 979 16.90 0.94 -22.57
C LEU A 979 17.36 2.39 -22.41
N PHE A 980 17.13 3.00 -21.25
CA PHE A 980 17.37 4.41 -20.95
C PHE A 980 18.25 4.61 -19.70
N GLU A 981 18.93 5.74 -19.60
CA GLU A 981 19.59 6.23 -18.37
C GLU A 981 18.56 7.03 -17.55
N ILE A 982 18.55 6.99 -16.20
CA ILE A 982 17.52 7.73 -15.42
C ILE A 982 17.59 9.24 -15.66
N GLU A 983 18.76 9.76 -16.02
CA GLU A 983 18.92 11.15 -16.47
C GLU A 983 18.20 11.42 -17.82
N GLU A 984 18.19 10.47 -18.75
CA GLU A 984 17.33 10.52 -19.96
C GLU A 984 15.82 10.50 -19.60
N LEU A 985 15.44 10.04 -18.39
CA LEU A 985 14.07 10.05 -17.88
C LEU A 985 13.71 11.34 -17.11
N ALA A 986 14.70 11.98 -16.46
CA ALA A 986 14.51 13.11 -15.55
C ALA A 986 14.94 14.48 -16.11
N SER A 987 15.57 14.51 -17.30
CA SER A 987 16.11 15.73 -17.96
C SER A 987 15.13 16.86 -18.28
N HIS A 988 13.82 16.69 -18.01
CA HIS A 988 12.78 17.71 -18.14
C HIS A 988 12.24 18.20 -16.77
N ALA A 989 12.71 17.63 -15.66
CA ALA A 989 12.24 17.93 -14.31
C ALA A 989 13.14 18.97 -13.61
N GLU A 990 12.54 19.99 -12.98
CA GLU A 990 13.28 21.00 -12.21
C GLU A 990 13.78 20.46 -10.87
N ILE A 991 14.88 21.05 -10.36
CA ILE A 991 15.52 20.64 -9.11
C ILE A 991 14.57 20.79 -7.91
N LYS A 992 14.52 19.74 -7.09
CA LYS A 992 13.61 19.50 -5.97
C LYS A 992 12.12 19.45 -6.32
N GLN A 993 11.78 19.23 -7.60
CA GLN A 993 10.39 19.06 -8.06
C GLN A 993 10.12 17.66 -8.64
N PHE A 994 8.85 17.27 -8.59
CA PHE A 994 8.31 16.14 -9.33
C PHE A 994 7.85 16.59 -10.71
N ALA A 995 8.21 15.83 -11.74
CA ALA A 995 7.60 15.94 -13.07
C ALA A 995 6.98 14.60 -13.49
N PRO A 996 5.95 14.58 -14.36
CA PRO A 996 5.55 13.37 -15.07
C PRO A 996 6.76 12.82 -15.85
N PRO A 997 6.93 11.49 -16.07
CA PRO A 997 8.19 10.93 -16.61
C PRO A 997 8.53 11.28 -18.07
N GLY A 998 7.83 12.24 -18.70
CA GLY A 998 7.92 12.58 -20.12
C GLY A 998 7.31 11.54 -21.07
N PHE A 999 7.22 10.28 -20.64
CA PHE A 999 6.67 9.17 -21.39
C PHE A 999 6.27 8.02 -20.45
N ASP A 1000 5.16 7.33 -20.71
CA ASP A 1000 4.76 6.11 -19.98
C ASP A 1000 5.93 5.12 -19.89
N LEU A 1001 6.13 4.53 -18.71
CA LEU A 1001 7.37 3.84 -18.36
C LEU A 1001 7.10 2.76 -17.32
N CYS A 1002 7.37 1.50 -17.67
CA CYS A 1002 7.16 0.36 -16.80
C CYS A 1002 8.44 -0.07 -16.07
N SER A 1003 8.44 0.10 -14.74
CA SER A 1003 9.39 -0.53 -13.81
C SER A 1003 8.93 -1.95 -13.45
N VAL A 1004 9.73 -2.70 -12.68
CA VAL A 1004 9.44 -4.10 -12.32
C VAL A 1004 9.52 -4.30 -10.80
N ASN A 1005 8.43 -4.80 -10.21
CA ASN A 1005 8.29 -4.94 -8.76
C ASN A 1005 9.02 -6.19 -8.19
N LYS A 1006 8.97 -6.38 -6.86
CA LYS A 1006 9.69 -7.46 -6.14
C LYS A 1006 9.26 -8.87 -6.57
N GLY A 1007 8.03 -9.06 -7.09
CA GLY A 1007 7.57 -10.31 -7.69
C GLY A 1007 7.99 -10.47 -9.15
N GLY A 1008 7.97 -9.38 -9.92
CA GLY A 1008 8.35 -9.36 -11.33
C GLY A 1008 7.33 -8.80 -12.29
N GLU A 1009 6.29 -8.16 -11.79
CA GLU A 1009 5.21 -7.58 -12.58
C GLU A 1009 5.60 -6.17 -13.05
N MET A 1010 5.09 -5.76 -14.21
CA MET A 1010 5.29 -4.41 -14.74
C MET A 1010 4.41 -3.41 -13.98
N ALA A 1011 5.01 -2.36 -13.43
CA ALA A 1011 4.33 -1.26 -12.75
C ALA A 1011 4.69 0.07 -13.40
N SER A 1012 3.70 0.92 -13.68
CA SER A 1012 3.89 2.25 -14.26
C SER A 1012 4.58 3.19 -13.26
N VAL A 1013 5.55 3.97 -13.74
CA VAL A 1013 6.14 5.08 -12.99
C VAL A 1013 5.23 6.30 -13.16
N SER A 1014 4.77 6.88 -12.05
CA SER A 1014 3.83 8.01 -12.02
C SER A 1014 4.52 9.37 -12.17
N ALA A 1015 5.73 9.53 -11.60
CA ALA A 1015 6.53 10.74 -11.66
C ALA A 1015 8.03 10.41 -11.54
N VAL A 1016 8.87 11.34 -11.99
CA VAL A 1016 10.32 11.39 -11.71
C VAL A 1016 10.60 12.59 -10.81
N TYR A 1017 11.47 12.42 -9.83
CA TYR A 1017 11.89 13.50 -8.92
C TYR A 1017 13.34 13.86 -9.19
N ASN A 1018 13.60 15.10 -9.62
CA ASN A 1018 14.97 15.58 -9.76
C ASN A 1018 15.44 16.15 -8.41
N ASN A 1019 16.20 15.36 -7.65
CA ASN A 1019 16.69 15.76 -6.33
C ASN A 1019 17.81 16.83 -6.38
N GLY A 1020 18.30 17.19 -7.57
CA GLY A 1020 19.50 18.00 -7.76
C GLY A 1020 20.78 17.22 -7.44
N GLU A 1021 21.87 17.95 -7.20
CA GLU A 1021 23.13 17.36 -6.75
C GLU A 1021 22.98 16.79 -5.32
N ALA A 1022 23.42 15.56 -5.13
CA ALA A 1022 23.42 14.85 -3.85
C ALA A 1022 24.65 13.95 -3.75
N GLU A 1023 25.10 13.65 -2.53
CA GLU A 1023 26.19 12.70 -2.30
C GLU A 1023 25.78 11.30 -2.80
N VAL A 1024 26.66 10.66 -3.58
CA VAL A 1024 26.42 9.33 -4.17
C VAL A 1024 27.61 8.40 -3.97
N LEU A 1025 27.30 7.15 -3.65
CA LEU A 1025 28.23 6.03 -3.70
C LEU A 1025 28.13 5.33 -5.06
N SER A 1026 29.24 4.71 -5.47
CA SER A 1026 29.27 3.78 -6.60
C SER A 1026 29.60 2.37 -6.11
N ILE A 1027 28.80 1.40 -6.54
CA ILE A 1027 28.95 -0.02 -6.22
C ILE A 1027 29.28 -0.76 -7.53
N GLU A 1028 30.49 -1.30 -7.64
CA GLU A 1028 30.91 -2.13 -8.78
C GLU A 1028 30.77 -3.62 -8.44
N CYS A 1029 29.86 -4.29 -9.13
CA CYS A 1029 29.55 -5.71 -8.97
C CYS A 1029 30.50 -6.56 -9.84
N GLY A 1030 30.95 -7.72 -9.32
CA GLY A 1030 31.89 -8.64 -9.97
C GLY A 1030 31.45 -9.33 -11.28
N GLY A 1031 30.44 -8.79 -11.97
CA GLY A 1031 30.10 -9.09 -13.36
C GLY A 1031 30.25 -7.90 -14.31
N GLY A 1032 30.88 -6.80 -13.89
CA GLY A 1032 31.11 -5.59 -14.70
C GLY A 1032 30.02 -4.51 -14.60
N TYR A 1033 29.04 -4.70 -13.72
CA TYR A 1033 27.95 -3.74 -13.45
C TYR A 1033 28.37 -2.66 -12.45
N GLU A 1034 28.06 -1.41 -12.75
CA GLU A 1034 28.21 -0.28 -11.83
C GLU A 1034 26.84 0.32 -11.48
N ILE A 1035 26.58 0.55 -10.19
CA ILE A 1035 25.33 1.14 -9.67
C ILE A 1035 25.70 2.39 -8.85
N ARG A 1036 25.12 3.54 -9.20
CA ARG A 1036 25.32 4.81 -8.49
C ARG A 1036 24.03 5.31 -7.83
N CYS A 1037 24.10 5.62 -6.54
CA CYS A 1037 22.94 5.98 -5.71
C CYS A 1037 23.38 6.67 -4.40
N THR A 1038 22.46 7.33 -3.69
CA THR A 1038 22.77 7.97 -2.39
C THR A 1038 23.12 6.94 -1.31
N PRO A 1039 23.92 7.29 -0.30
CA PRO A 1039 24.31 6.40 0.81
C PRO A 1039 23.17 5.59 1.43
N ASN A 1040 21.97 6.18 1.58
CA ASN A 1040 20.81 5.56 2.23
C ASN A 1040 19.89 4.79 1.24
N HIS A 1041 20.21 4.75 -0.06
CA HIS A 1041 19.40 4.07 -1.06
C HIS A 1041 19.48 2.54 -0.89
N LYS A 1042 18.33 1.86 -0.79
CA LYS A 1042 18.30 0.41 -0.54
C LYS A 1042 18.41 -0.39 -1.82
N VAL A 1043 19.43 -1.25 -1.89
CA VAL A 1043 19.68 -2.22 -2.96
C VAL A 1043 19.47 -3.65 -2.46
N ALA A 1044 19.13 -4.56 -3.36
CA ALA A 1044 18.80 -5.94 -3.00
C ALA A 1044 20.07 -6.81 -2.91
N VAL A 1045 20.38 -7.30 -1.70
CA VAL A 1045 21.52 -8.18 -1.41
C VAL A 1045 21.02 -9.55 -0.98
N LEU A 1046 21.54 -10.60 -1.61
CA LEU A 1046 21.30 -11.99 -1.27
C LEU A 1046 22.23 -12.40 -0.12
N GLY A 1047 21.65 -12.86 1.00
CA GLY A 1047 22.39 -13.35 2.15
C GLY A 1047 23.07 -14.70 1.89
N LYS A 1048 23.93 -15.12 2.83
CA LYS A 1048 24.64 -16.42 2.79
C LYS A 1048 23.74 -17.63 3.03
N ASP A 1049 22.52 -17.35 3.49
CA ASP A 1049 21.35 -18.21 3.64
C ASP A 1049 20.46 -18.26 2.38
N TYR A 1050 20.77 -17.47 1.35
CA TYR A 1050 19.97 -17.21 0.16
C TYR A 1050 18.66 -16.41 0.40
N GLU A 1051 18.52 -15.73 1.55
CA GLU A 1051 17.43 -14.78 1.80
C GLU A 1051 17.68 -13.43 1.10
N LEU A 1052 16.62 -12.72 0.71
CA LEU A 1052 16.71 -11.52 -0.13
C LEU A 1052 16.44 -10.22 0.67
N SER A 1053 17.52 -9.62 1.14
CA SER A 1053 17.55 -8.44 2.01
C SER A 1053 17.63 -7.12 1.24
N TRP A 1054 17.15 -6.03 1.84
CA TRP A 1054 17.27 -4.66 1.31
C TRP A 1054 18.27 -3.87 2.15
N VAL A 1055 19.49 -3.71 1.64
CA VAL A 1055 20.64 -3.10 2.33
C VAL A 1055 20.86 -1.69 1.78
N GLU A 1056 21.11 -0.71 2.65
CA GLU A 1056 21.46 0.66 2.24
C GLU A 1056 22.83 0.67 1.53
N ALA A 1057 22.99 1.44 0.46
CA ALA A 1057 24.17 1.44 -0.39
C ALA A 1057 25.49 1.63 0.37
N LYS A 1058 25.49 2.43 1.44
CA LYS A 1058 26.63 2.66 2.35
C LYS A 1058 27.02 1.45 3.21
N ASN A 1059 26.10 0.49 3.37
CA ASN A 1059 26.25 -0.72 4.16
C ASN A 1059 26.53 -1.96 3.30
N VAL A 1060 26.59 -1.82 1.97
CA VAL A 1060 26.99 -2.91 1.05
C VAL A 1060 28.51 -3.07 1.09
N VAL A 1061 28.98 -4.29 1.31
CA VAL A 1061 30.42 -4.61 1.43
C VAL A 1061 30.93 -5.46 0.28
N VAL A 1062 32.23 -5.35 0.00
CA VAL A 1062 32.88 -6.11 -1.09
C VAL A 1062 32.83 -7.60 -0.78
N GLY A 1063 32.00 -8.33 -1.54
CA GLY A 1063 31.68 -9.74 -1.32
C GLY A 1063 30.18 -10.03 -1.25
N ASP A 1064 29.33 -9.00 -1.11
CA ASP A 1064 27.87 -9.13 -1.08
C ASP A 1064 27.28 -9.53 -2.44
N CYS A 1065 26.33 -10.47 -2.42
CA CYS A 1065 25.68 -11.00 -3.62
C CYS A 1065 24.49 -10.12 -4.07
N MET A 1066 24.78 -9.00 -4.73
CA MET A 1066 23.78 -8.12 -5.34
C MET A 1066 22.85 -8.86 -6.32
N VAL A 1067 21.53 -8.67 -6.18
CA VAL A 1067 20.52 -9.40 -6.95
C VAL A 1067 20.16 -8.70 -8.27
N GLY A 1068 20.57 -9.31 -9.39
CA GLY A 1068 20.16 -8.91 -10.74
C GLY A 1068 19.09 -9.82 -11.35
N ARG A 1069 18.04 -9.24 -11.95
CA ARG A 1069 16.99 -9.98 -12.66
C ARG A 1069 17.34 -10.16 -14.14
N LYS A 1070 17.16 -11.37 -14.68
CA LYS A 1070 17.30 -11.70 -16.10
C LYS A 1070 15.98 -12.20 -16.69
N GLY A 1071 15.85 -12.17 -18.01
CA GLY A 1071 14.67 -12.68 -18.71
C GLY A 1071 13.45 -11.78 -18.59
N LEU A 1072 13.66 -10.48 -18.39
CA LEU A 1072 12.58 -9.48 -18.35
C LEU A 1072 11.77 -9.44 -19.65
N ASN A 1073 12.40 -9.73 -20.79
CA ASN A 1073 11.80 -9.71 -22.13
C ASN A 1073 11.06 -8.39 -22.45
N LEU A 1074 11.49 -7.30 -21.84
CA LEU A 1074 10.88 -5.98 -21.91
C LEU A 1074 11.34 -5.29 -23.21
N PHE A 1075 10.42 -5.10 -24.15
CA PHE A 1075 10.74 -4.55 -25.47
C PHE A 1075 9.66 -3.58 -25.96
N PRO A 1076 10.03 -2.55 -26.73
CA PRO A 1076 9.11 -1.77 -27.54
C PRO A 1076 8.15 -2.67 -28.32
N PRO A 1077 6.84 -2.36 -28.34
CA PRO A 1077 5.87 -3.11 -29.14
C PRO A 1077 6.25 -3.01 -30.62
N PHE A 1078 5.97 -4.06 -31.40
CA PHE A 1078 6.39 -4.21 -32.80
C PHE A 1078 5.87 -3.10 -33.77
N THR A 1079 4.93 -2.28 -33.32
CA THR A 1079 4.54 -1.02 -33.99
C THR A 1079 5.66 0.02 -34.02
N THR A 1080 6.60 -0.03 -33.07
CA THR A 1080 7.73 0.90 -32.93
C THR A 1080 8.71 0.78 -34.09
N ASP A 1081 9.04 -0.44 -34.54
CA ASP A 1081 9.92 -0.69 -35.70
C ASP A 1081 9.36 -0.10 -37.01
N LYS A 1082 8.06 0.19 -37.06
CA LYS A 1082 7.40 0.86 -38.20
C LYS A 1082 7.49 2.38 -38.17
N LYS A 1083 8.05 3.01 -37.12
CA LYS A 1083 8.33 4.45 -37.08
C LYS A 1083 9.45 4.80 -38.08
N LYS A 1084 9.53 6.07 -38.50
CA LYS A 1084 10.70 6.56 -39.25
C LYS A 1084 11.96 6.44 -38.39
N LEU A 1085 13.09 6.11 -39.03
CA LEU A 1085 14.40 6.08 -38.36
C LEU A 1085 14.78 7.45 -37.77
N SER A 1086 14.34 8.56 -38.37
CA SER A 1086 14.54 9.91 -37.80
C SER A 1086 13.91 10.09 -36.42
N LEU A 1087 12.76 9.48 -36.14
CA LEU A 1087 12.12 9.47 -34.82
C LEU A 1087 12.84 8.54 -33.82
N MET A 1088 13.63 7.59 -34.30
CA MET A 1088 14.45 6.71 -33.45
C MET A 1088 15.80 7.36 -33.09
N VAL A 1089 16.45 7.97 -34.09
CA VAL A 1089 17.74 8.67 -33.97
C VAL A 1089 17.60 10.03 -33.29
N GLY A 1090 16.48 10.74 -33.48
CA GLY A 1090 16.23 12.07 -32.94
C GLY A 1090 16.58 13.24 -33.89
N SER A 1091 16.89 12.95 -35.15
CA SER A 1091 17.22 13.94 -36.19
C SER A 1091 16.81 13.42 -37.57
N GLU A 1092 16.65 14.29 -38.58
CA GLU A 1092 16.46 13.86 -39.97
C GLU A 1092 17.80 13.66 -40.70
N PHE A 1093 17.86 12.70 -41.63
CA PHE A 1093 19.08 12.45 -42.41
C PHE A 1093 19.20 13.43 -43.58
N CYS A 1094 20.31 14.19 -43.63
CA CYS A 1094 20.57 15.16 -44.69
C CYS A 1094 21.94 14.94 -45.34
N TYR A 1095 21.98 14.84 -46.66
CA TYR A 1095 23.21 14.68 -47.45
C TYR A 1095 23.14 15.44 -48.78
N SER A 1096 24.24 16.10 -49.16
CA SER A 1096 24.33 16.87 -50.40
C SER A 1096 24.67 15.98 -51.60
N LYS A 1097 23.67 15.62 -52.43
CA LYS A 1097 23.90 14.94 -53.71
C LYS A 1097 24.86 15.73 -54.61
N LYS A 1098 25.97 15.12 -55.03
CA LYS A 1098 26.78 15.59 -56.16
C LYS A 1098 26.28 14.95 -57.45
N THR A 1099 26.39 15.68 -58.56
CA THR A 1099 25.73 15.42 -59.86
C THR A 1099 26.15 14.14 -60.61
N SER A 1100 26.99 13.28 -60.01
CA SER A 1100 27.49 12.03 -60.60
C SER A 1100 27.40 10.79 -59.68
N SER A 1101 26.84 10.91 -58.48
CA SER A 1101 26.64 9.76 -57.57
C SER A 1101 25.49 8.86 -58.04
N LYS A 1102 25.66 7.52 -58.03
CA LYS A 1102 24.56 6.56 -58.25
C LYS A 1102 23.45 6.75 -57.21
N ASN A 1103 22.19 6.54 -57.60
CA ASN A 1103 21.06 6.57 -56.67
C ASN A 1103 21.13 5.37 -55.71
N LEU A 1104 21.51 5.60 -54.45
CA LEU A 1104 21.23 4.68 -53.36
C LEU A 1104 19.72 4.59 -53.11
N LYS A 1105 19.24 3.40 -52.72
CA LYS A 1105 18.06 3.28 -51.86
C LYS A 1105 18.49 3.56 -50.42
N ILE A 1106 17.66 4.24 -49.64
CA ILE A 1106 17.90 4.46 -48.20
C ILE A 1106 16.66 3.97 -47.43
N PRO A 1107 16.79 3.06 -46.46
CA PRO A 1107 15.65 2.64 -45.64
C PRO A 1107 15.10 3.81 -44.81
N GLU A 1108 13.78 4.05 -44.88
CA GLU A 1108 13.12 5.05 -44.01
C GLU A 1108 12.87 4.53 -42.58
N ARG A 1109 12.88 3.21 -42.37
CA ARG A 1109 12.38 2.53 -41.17
C ARG A 1109 13.32 1.42 -40.74
N MET A 1110 13.23 1.04 -39.46
CA MET A 1110 14.05 -0.02 -38.93
C MET A 1110 13.58 -1.39 -39.46
N SER A 1111 14.53 -2.32 -39.63
CA SER A 1111 14.23 -3.68 -40.04
C SER A 1111 15.23 -4.66 -39.44
N PRO A 1112 14.88 -5.96 -39.29
CA PRO A 1112 15.82 -6.96 -38.79
C PRO A 1112 17.07 -7.10 -39.68
N ARG A 1113 16.96 -6.88 -41.00
CA ARG A 1113 18.12 -6.85 -41.92
C ARG A 1113 19.04 -5.65 -41.66
N LEU A 1114 18.48 -4.46 -41.46
CA LEU A 1114 19.28 -3.27 -41.13
C LEU A 1114 19.91 -3.42 -39.74
N ALA A 1115 19.18 -3.96 -38.76
CA ALA A 1115 19.70 -4.24 -37.43
C ALA A 1115 20.85 -5.27 -37.47
N ARG A 1116 20.75 -6.32 -38.30
CA ARG A 1116 21.84 -7.29 -38.52
C ARG A 1116 23.09 -6.64 -39.09
N LEU A 1117 22.93 -5.75 -40.07
CA LEU A 1117 24.03 -4.97 -40.65
C LEU A 1117 24.69 -4.04 -39.64
N LEU A 1118 23.91 -3.34 -38.79
CA LEU A 1118 24.47 -2.54 -37.70
C LEU A 1118 25.21 -3.41 -36.68
N GLY A 1119 24.73 -4.63 -36.41
CA GLY A 1119 25.44 -5.59 -35.58
C GLY A 1119 26.79 -5.98 -36.16
N TYR A 1120 26.85 -6.27 -37.47
CA TYR A 1120 28.11 -6.53 -38.20
C TYR A 1120 29.05 -5.32 -38.20
N LEU A 1121 28.52 -4.09 -38.27
CA LEU A 1121 29.33 -2.85 -38.23
C LEU A 1121 29.77 -2.43 -36.82
N CYS A 1122 29.26 -3.08 -35.76
CA CYS A 1122 29.74 -2.94 -34.38
C CYS A 1122 30.75 -4.04 -33.97
N SER A 1123 31.02 -5.03 -34.84
CA SER A 1123 31.99 -6.12 -34.64
C SER A 1123 33.12 -6.04 -35.68
N ASP A 1124 33.17 -6.97 -36.65
CA ASP A 1124 34.24 -7.05 -37.68
C ASP A 1124 34.17 -5.95 -38.77
N GLY A 1125 33.06 -5.20 -38.80
CA GLY A 1125 32.82 -4.15 -39.76
C GLY A 1125 33.47 -2.82 -39.40
N HIS A 1126 33.66 -1.97 -40.39
CA HIS A 1126 34.19 -0.62 -40.21
C HIS A 1126 33.51 0.40 -41.14
N VAL A 1127 33.44 1.64 -40.66
CA VAL A 1127 32.99 2.81 -41.44
C VAL A 1127 34.22 3.62 -41.82
N GLY A 1128 34.70 3.42 -43.05
CA GLY A 1128 35.92 4.02 -43.58
C GLY A 1128 35.70 5.35 -44.30
N VAL A 1129 36.79 6.04 -44.64
CA VAL A 1129 36.77 7.40 -45.23
C VAL A 1129 35.91 7.53 -46.49
N ASN A 1130 35.77 6.46 -47.29
CA ASN A 1130 35.02 6.47 -48.56
C ASN A 1130 33.83 5.51 -48.63
N GLY A 1131 33.49 4.81 -47.54
CA GLY A 1131 32.54 3.69 -47.60
C GLY A 1131 32.46 2.86 -46.33
N ILE A 1132 31.80 1.71 -46.41
CA ILE A 1132 31.76 0.71 -45.34
C ILE A 1132 32.34 -0.62 -45.83
N GLY A 1133 32.82 -1.45 -44.91
CA GLY A 1133 33.31 -2.78 -45.24
C GLY A 1133 33.40 -3.71 -44.03
N MET A 1134 33.66 -4.99 -44.29
CA MET A 1134 33.84 -6.04 -43.30
C MET A 1134 34.90 -7.01 -43.82
N THR A 1135 35.79 -7.47 -42.93
CA THR A 1135 36.91 -8.35 -43.29
C THR A 1135 36.75 -9.67 -42.54
N GLN A 1136 36.71 -10.81 -43.23
CA GLN A 1136 36.44 -12.10 -42.60
C GLN A 1136 37.07 -13.27 -43.40
N GLN A 1137 37.33 -14.39 -42.73
CA GLN A 1137 37.84 -15.63 -43.35
C GLN A 1137 36.68 -16.52 -43.83
N GLU A 1138 35.55 -16.53 -43.12
CA GLU A 1138 34.34 -17.25 -43.56
C GLU A 1138 33.59 -16.52 -44.68
N ASN A 1139 33.42 -17.21 -45.81
CA ASN A 1139 32.61 -16.74 -46.93
C ASN A 1139 31.13 -16.49 -46.56
N ASN A 1140 30.55 -17.24 -45.62
CA ASN A 1140 29.11 -17.17 -45.29
C ASN A 1140 28.70 -15.79 -44.75
N ALA A 1141 29.50 -15.22 -43.83
CA ALA A 1141 29.26 -13.90 -43.27
C ALA A 1141 29.36 -12.80 -44.35
N LEU A 1142 30.35 -12.91 -45.23
CA LEU A 1142 30.58 -11.96 -46.33
C LEU A 1142 29.47 -12.02 -47.39
N PHE A 1143 28.97 -13.21 -47.71
CA PHE A 1143 27.82 -13.36 -48.62
C PHE A 1143 26.53 -12.81 -48.00
N HIS A 1144 26.27 -13.01 -46.71
CA HIS A 1144 25.08 -12.44 -46.06
C HIS A 1144 25.17 -10.91 -45.87
N PHE A 1145 26.36 -10.38 -45.55
CA PHE A 1145 26.63 -8.94 -45.59
C PHE A 1145 26.39 -8.35 -46.99
N LYS A 1146 26.89 -9.02 -48.03
CA LYS A 1146 26.67 -8.64 -49.44
C LYS A 1146 25.19 -8.65 -49.81
N GLU A 1147 24.45 -9.71 -49.48
CA GLU A 1147 23.02 -9.84 -49.78
C GLU A 1147 22.23 -8.71 -49.10
N ILE A 1148 22.46 -8.45 -47.81
CA ILE A 1148 21.78 -7.40 -47.06
C ILE A 1148 22.06 -6.02 -47.66
N VAL A 1149 23.29 -5.72 -48.07
CA VAL A 1149 23.63 -4.39 -48.63
C VAL A 1149 23.12 -4.22 -50.06
N GLU A 1150 23.16 -5.26 -50.90
CA GLU A 1150 22.60 -5.23 -52.26
C GLU A 1150 21.06 -5.12 -52.24
N ASP A 1151 20.38 -5.81 -51.33
CA ASP A 1151 18.92 -5.74 -51.11
C ASP A 1151 18.47 -4.35 -50.60
N LEU A 1152 19.01 -3.90 -49.45
CA LEU A 1152 18.58 -2.68 -48.78
C LEU A 1152 18.95 -1.40 -49.55
N PHE A 1153 20.16 -1.33 -50.12
CA PHE A 1153 20.72 -0.09 -50.67
C PHE A 1153 20.83 -0.09 -52.20
N GLY A 1154 20.79 -1.25 -52.85
CA GLY A 1154 20.92 -1.37 -54.32
C GLY A 1154 22.34 -1.13 -54.83
N VAL A 1155 23.36 -1.30 -53.98
CA VAL A 1155 24.77 -1.02 -54.30
C VAL A 1155 25.57 -2.33 -54.29
N ALA A 1156 26.25 -2.62 -55.40
CA ALA A 1156 27.06 -3.83 -55.54
C ALA A 1156 28.24 -3.85 -54.55
N VAL A 1157 28.42 -4.97 -53.85
CA VAL A 1157 29.54 -5.21 -52.93
C VAL A 1157 30.67 -5.93 -53.64
N ALA A 1158 31.87 -5.34 -53.58
CA ALA A 1158 33.10 -5.96 -54.07
C ALA A 1158 33.73 -6.80 -52.94
N ILE A 1159 33.97 -8.09 -53.20
CA ILE A 1159 34.70 -8.99 -52.30
C ILE A 1159 36.06 -9.27 -52.94
N ASN A 1160 37.15 -9.01 -52.21
CA ASN A 1160 38.53 -9.20 -52.69
C ASN A 1160 39.35 -9.92 -51.60
N GLU A 1161 40.31 -10.76 -51.98
CA GLU A 1161 41.29 -11.29 -51.03
C GLU A 1161 42.25 -10.17 -50.57
N ASP A 1162 42.53 -10.06 -49.27
CA ASP A 1162 43.46 -9.06 -48.76
C ASP A 1162 44.90 -9.46 -49.10
N LYS A 1163 45.59 -8.57 -49.83
CA LYS A 1163 46.97 -8.78 -50.29
C LYS A 1163 47.99 -8.93 -49.15
N ARG A 1164 47.61 -8.63 -47.90
CA ARG A 1164 48.45 -8.77 -46.70
C ARG A 1164 48.33 -10.15 -46.05
N SER A 1165 47.20 -10.86 -46.22
CA SER A 1165 46.91 -12.13 -45.55
C SER A 1165 46.12 -13.07 -46.45
N LYS A 1166 46.75 -14.13 -46.94
CA LYS A 1166 46.09 -15.17 -47.75
C LYS A 1166 44.89 -15.78 -47.01
N GLY A 1167 43.81 -16.04 -47.74
CA GLY A 1167 42.57 -16.62 -47.20
C GLY A 1167 41.71 -15.66 -46.37
N LEU A 1168 42.07 -14.38 -46.28
CA LEU A 1168 41.26 -13.33 -45.66
C LEU A 1168 40.57 -12.51 -46.75
N TYR A 1169 39.26 -12.31 -46.66
CA TYR A 1169 38.47 -11.62 -47.68
C TYR A 1169 37.82 -10.35 -47.15
N LEU A 1170 37.97 -9.25 -47.89
CA LEU A 1170 37.41 -7.93 -47.61
C LEU A 1170 36.18 -7.70 -48.51
N ALA A 1171 35.00 -7.62 -47.90
CA ALA A 1171 33.80 -7.08 -48.53
C ALA A 1171 33.77 -5.56 -48.32
N VAL A 1172 33.72 -4.77 -49.41
CA VAL A 1172 33.78 -3.30 -49.33
C VAL A 1172 32.81 -2.61 -50.29
N VAL A 1173 32.22 -1.51 -49.83
CA VAL A 1173 31.25 -0.67 -50.56
C VAL A 1173 31.68 0.78 -50.49
N ASN A 1174 32.33 1.27 -51.55
CA ASN A 1174 32.80 2.64 -51.67
C ASN A 1174 31.66 3.61 -52.04
N SER A 1175 30.85 4.00 -51.06
CA SER A 1175 29.88 5.10 -51.14
C SER A 1175 29.95 5.97 -49.90
N ARG A 1176 30.08 7.29 -50.09
CA ARG A 1176 30.09 8.28 -49.00
C ARG A 1176 28.68 8.52 -48.47
N GLU A 1177 27.68 8.38 -49.33
CA GLU A 1177 26.26 8.39 -49.00
C GLU A 1177 25.94 7.29 -47.97
N LEU A 1178 26.43 6.06 -48.22
CA LEU A 1178 26.23 4.91 -47.33
C LEU A 1178 27.01 5.04 -46.02
N ARG A 1179 28.26 5.53 -46.10
CA ARG A 1179 29.08 5.87 -44.92
C ARG A 1179 28.34 6.85 -44.01
N ASP A 1180 27.84 7.95 -44.55
CA ASP A 1180 27.19 9.01 -43.75
C ASP A 1180 25.86 8.57 -43.17
N PHE A 1181 25.13 7.68 -43.85
CA PHE A 1181 23.94 7.05 -43.30
C PHE A 1181 24.25 6.16 -42.08
N MET A 1182 25.36 5.40 -42.10
CA MET A 1182 25.77 4.59 -40.93
C MET A 1182 26.30 5.44 -39.77
N LEU A 1183 27.04 6.53 -40.07
CA LEU A 1183 27.44 7.51 -39.05
C LEU A 1183 26.22 8.17 -38.38
N TRP A 1184 25.20 8.55 -39.17
CA TRP A 1184 23.95 9.14 -38.66
C TRP A 1184 23.12 8.15 -37.82
N LEU A 1185 23.14 6.85 -38.16
CA LEU A 1185 22.53 5.81 -37.32
C LEU A 1185 23.26 5.60 -35.97
N GLY A 1186 24.45 6.21 -35.79
CA GLY A 1186 25.22 6.16 -34.54
C GLY A 1186 26.35 5.14 -34.53
N ILE A 1187 26.75 4.59 -35.67
CA ILE A 1187 27.99 3.80 -35.77
C ILE A 1187 29.18 4.77 -35.74
N THR A 1188 29.99 4.70 -34.69
CA THR A 1188 31.17 5.55 -34.46
C THR A 1188 32.47 4.75 -34.56
N GLY A 1189 33.62 5.41 -34.49
CA GLY A 1189 34.93 4.74 -34.42
C GLY A 1189 35.11 3.97 -33.10
N HIS A 1190 35.99 2.95 -33.12
CA HIS A 1190 36.16 1.94 -32.07
C HIS A 1190 36.20 2.50 -30.64
N ASP A 1191 36.93 3.60 -30.41
CA ASP A 1191 37.17 4.18 -29.08
C ASP A 1191 35.91 4.77 -28.40
N ASN A 1192 34.85 5.06 -29.17
CA ASN A 1192 33.63 5.70 -28.70
C ASN A 1192 32.34 4.98 -29.17
N ILE A 1193 32.45 3.69 -29.50
CA ILE A 1193 31.31 2.84 -29.83
C ILE A 1193 30.34 2.75 -28.64
N LYS A 1194 29.03 2.74 -28.94
CA LYS A 1194 27.90 2.59 -28.01
C LYS A 1194 26.80 1.81 -28.73
N VAL A 1195 25.81 1.26 -28.02
CA VAL A 1195 24.65 0.65 -28.70
C VAL A 1195 23.86 1.78 -29.38
N PRO A 1196 23.60 1.71 -30.70
CA PRO A 1196 22.88 2.76 -31.41
C PRO A 1196 21.53 3.10 -30.77
N LEU A 1197 21.15 4.38 -30.71
CA LEU A 1197 19.89 4.81 -30.09
C LEU A 1197 18.66 4.16 -30.76
N CYS A 1198 18.74 3.94 -32.07
CA CYS A 1198 17.71 3.21 -32.82
C CYS A 1198 17.61 1.74 -32.41
N ILE A 1199 18.72 1.09 -32.02
CA ILE A 1199 18.73 -0.25 -31.44
C ILE A 1199 18.21 -0.24 -29.99
N ARG A 1200 18.62 0.73 -29.16
CA ARG A 1200 18.08 0.89 -27.79
C ARG A 1200 16.55 1.06 -27.75
N LYS A 1201 15.96 1.61 -28.81
CA LYS A 1201 14.51 1.84 -29.01
C LYS A 1201 13.83 0.84 -29.99
N SER A 1202 14.53 -0.21 -30.40
CA SER A 1202 14.00 -1.23 -31.33
C SER A 1202 13.21 -2.32 -30.62
N GLY A 1203 12.21 -2.88 -31.31
CA GLY A 1203 11.49 -4.07 -30.87
C GLY A 1203 12.35 -5.33 -30.88
N ARG A 1204 11.88 -6.37 -30.17
CA ARG A 1204 12.58 -7.64 -29.92
C ARG A 1204 13.30 -8.23 -31.13
N ASN A 1205 12.64 -8.27 -32.29
CA ASN A 1205 13.17 -8.94 -33.48
C ASN A 1205 14.38 -8.21 -34.08
N CYS A 1206 14.35 -6.87 -34.07
CA CYS A 1206 15.47 -6.05 -34.53
C CYS A 1206 16.64 -6.13 -33.52
N VAL A 1207 16.36 -6.11 -32.21
CA VAL A 1207 17.39 -6.32 -31.17
C VAL A 1207 18.06 -7.70 -31.29
N LEU A 1208 17.29 -8.76 -31.51
CA LEU A 1208 17.85 -10.12 -31.67
C LEU A 1208 18.73 -10.24 -32.92
N GLU A 1209 18.36 -9.63 -34.05
CA GLU A 1209 19.22 -9.63 -35.24
C GLU A 1209 20.48 -8.76 -35.06
N PHE A 1210 20.41 -7.65 -34.33
CA PHE A 1210 21.62 -6.88 -33.97
C PHE A 1210 22.59 -7.73 -33.15
N ILE A 1211 22.11 -8.41 -32.10
CA ILE A 1211 22.94 -9.31 -31.28
C ILE A 1211 23.56 -10.43 -32.14
N ARG A 1212 22.80 -11.01 -33.07
CA ARG A 1212 23.30 -12.02 -34.05
C ARG A 1212 24.31 -11.47 -35.06
N GLY A 1213 24.43 -10.15 -35.20
CA GLY A 1213 25.48 -9.49 -35.99
C GLY A 1213 26.73 -9.22 -35.17
N VAL A 1214 26.55 -8.81 -33.92
CA VAL A 1214 27.63 -8.60 -32.95
C VAL A 1214 28.42 -9.89 -32.70
N THR A 1215 27.75 -11.06 -32.64
CA THR A 1215 28.36 -12.39 -32.44
C THR A 1215 29.30 -12.89 -33.56
N LEU A 1216 29.71 -12.06 -34.52
CA LEU A 1216 30.82 -12.42 -35.42
C LEU A 1216 32.18 -12.37 -34.69
N ASP A 1217 32.37 -11.37 -33.82
CA ASP A 1217 33.51 -11.25 -32.90
C ASP A 1217 33.33 -12.16 -31.64
N GLY A 1218 32.56 -13.23 -31.81
CA GLY A 1218 32.21 -14.18 -30.77
C GLY A 1218 32.91 -15.52 -30.97
N TYR A 1219 33.60 -16.00 -29.94
CA TYR A 1219 34.28 -17.30 -29.94
C TYR A 1219 33.92 -18.11 -28.69
N VAL A 1220 34.01 -19.43 -28.81
CA VAL A 1220 33.79 -20.36 -27.69
C VAL A 1220 35.13 -20.64 -27.02
N SER A 1221 35.16 -20.57 -25.69
CA SER A 1221 36.25 -21.09 -24.85
C SER A 1221 35.69 -22.14 -23.90
N ASP A 1222 36.56 -22.86 -23.18
CA ASP A 1222 36.13 -23.93 -22.27
C ASP A 1222 35.16 -23.42 -21.20
N GLY A 1223 33.88 -23.79 -21.36
CA GLY A 1223 32.79 -23.41 -20.46
C GLY A 1223 32.14 -22.04 -20.69
N SER A 1224 32.59 -21.24 -21.68
CA SER A 1224 32.01 -19.90 -21.92
C SER A 1224 32.02 -19.44 -23.38
N ILE A 1225 31.12 -18.50 -23.72
CA ILE A 1225 31.02 -17.89 -25.04
C ILE A 1225 31.39 -16.41 -24.90
N CYS A 1226 32.50 -15.99 -25.53
CA CYS A 1226 32.75 -14.58 -25.81
C CYS A 1226 31.74 -14.13 -26.87
N VAL A 1227 31.08 -12.99 -26.65
CA VAL A 1227 30.02 -12.48 -27.55
C VAL A 1227 30.52 -11.31 -28.40
N ALA A 1228 31.39 -10.47 -27.84
CA ALA A 1228 32.16 -9.43 -28.51
C ALA A 1228 33.24 -8.89 -27.56
N SER A 1229 34.27 -8.27 -28.12
CA SER A 1229 35.39 -7.59 -27.46
C SER A 1229 35.36 -6.11 -27.82
N SER A 1230 35.55 -5.20 -26.86
CA SER A 1230 35.55 -3.76 -27.16
C SER A 1230 36.33 -2.95 -26.12
N VAL A 1231 36.90 -1.83 -26.55
CA VAL A 1231 37.52 -0.84 -25.66
C VAL A 1231 36.48 0.04 -24.94
N SER A 1232 35.21 0.04 -25.37
CA SER A 1232 34.15 0.85 -24.78
C SER A 1232 33.40 0.10 -23.67
N LYS A 1233 33.75 0.34 -22.40
CA LYS A 1233 33.03 -0.21 -21.22
C LYS A 1233 31.52 0.10 -21.29
N LYS A 1234 31.12 1.30 -21.75
CA LYS A 1234 29.71 1.69 -21.88
C LYS A 1234 28.97 0.93 -22.99
N TYR A 1235 29.64 0.55 -24.09
CA TYR A 1235 29.05 -0.37 -25.08
C TYR A 1235 28.82 -1.76 -24.49
N LEU A 1236 29.84 -2.32 -23.83
CA LEU A 1236 29.76 -3.66 -23.25
C LEU A 1236 28.67 -3.75 -22.17
N GLN A 1237 28.57 -2.76 -21.27
CA GLN A 1237 27.50 -2.68 -20.27
C GLN A 1237 26.09 -2.53 -20.89
N GLN A 1238 25.96 -1.78 -22.00
CA GLN A 1238 24.69 -1.69 -22.74
C GLN A 1238 24.31 -3.02 -23.41
N LEU A 1239 25.29 -3.71 -24.02
CA LEU A 1239 25.11 -5.04 -24.61
C LEU A 1239 24.75 -6.08 -23.54
N GLN A 1240 25.38 -6.01 -22.36
CA GLN A 1240 25.10 -6.85 -21.20
C GLN A 1240 23.65 -6.68 -20.73
N MET A 1241 23.15 -5.44 -20.61
CA MET A 1241 21.73 -5.17 -20.29
C MET A 1241 20.75 -5.72 -21.34
N MET A 1242 21.14 -5.79 -22.61
CA MET A 1242 20.33 -6.39 -23.67
C MET A 1242 20.34 -7.92 -23.62
N LEU A 1243 21.47 -8.53 -23.28
CA LEU A 1243 21.62 -9.99 -23.09
C LEU A 1243 20.86 -10.46 -21.84
N LEU A 1244 20.97 -9.75 -20.71
CA LEU A 1244 20.17 -10.04 -19.51
C LEU A 1244 18.67 -9.97 -19.79
N ASN A 1245 18.21 -8.99 -20.58
CA ASN A 1245 16.80 -8.82 -20.94
C ASN A 1245 16.21 -10.08 -21.59
N ILE A 1246 16.96 -10.69 -22.53
CA ILE A 1246 16.56 -11.94 -23.21
C ILE A 1246 16.89 -13.22 -22.41
N GLY A 1247 17.38 -13.10 -21.17
CA GLY A 1247 17.62 -14.22 -20.26
C GLY A 1247 19.00 -14.87 -20.32
N ILE A 1248 19.88 -14.36 -21.19
CA ILE A 1248 21.29 -14.79 -21.29
C ILE A 1248 22.08 -14.13 -20.17
N LYS A 1249 22.75 -14.93 -19.33
CA LYS A 1249 23.67 -14.39 -18.31
C LYS A 1249 24.93 -13.91 -19.02
N ALA A 1250 25.24 -12.62 -18.91
CA ALA A 1250 26.40 -11.98 -19.52
C ALA A 1250 27.26 -11.26 -18.46
N GLY A 1251 28.58 -11.27 -18.68
CA GLY A 1251 29.57 -10.47 -17.94
C GLY A 1251 30.22 -9.44 -18.87
N VAL A 1252 30.95 -8.49 -18.28
CA VAL A 1252 31.82 -7.51 -18.96
C VAL A 1252 33.18 -7.51 -18.25
#